data_AF-A0A9Q0JRR5-F1
#
_entry.id   AF-A0A9Q0JRR5-F1
#
_cell.length_a   1.000
_cell.length_b   1.000
_cell.length_c   1.000
_cell.angle_alpha   90.00
_cell.angle_beta   90.00
_cell.angle_gamma   90.00
#
_symmetry.space_group_name_H-M   'P 1'
#
loop_
_entity.id
_entity.type
_entity.pdbx_description
1 polymer ?
#
loop_
_entity_poly.entity_id
_entity_poly.type
_entity_poly.pdbx_seq_one_letter_code
_entity_poly.pdbx_strand_id
1 'polypeptide(L)'
;MEEKLNSIQNLVKKVKEEMFSSSFDLYSFVSPSAYDTAWLAMIPDPEQPGQPMFQQCVYWLLNNQNQNGLWGESNIPTLDSLLATLACMAAISKWDLGADNIEKGMASFHEHAANLLTKQHGAFPRWYAIVFSGMVELARNAGLKVTFSGGLKEVVENIFDERGQILEMEGHKDQYQYPLLLSYLEALPLSYNIGQEVILSHLKEDGSLFQSPSATAKAYMATGNSGCMIYLKSLIQRCGYGGNFCWFLRHNDLLLHIEDNHEYFLSSMFSVYRATELMFVGECEVEEARSFSRKLLEKAMTLSTNDNFLLFPNFRRLIEHELDHPWLARLDHLEHRRYIEENETSFLRMGKAPFYWSPYLHEDLLQQLAVENYIFRQSIYENELIMLRRWCEESGLTDMGFGREKSTYCYFAIASSSKLSYFSEIRILVAKSAIIVTVADDFFDFEGSLEDLENLTEAVRRWDCMNLKGHGKIIFDALENLVTDIARIYFERHRKNVMKYLQNMWYQTFLSWMIEARWSKSGYVPSIEEYLENAMISIAAHTITLPPASLMNQPLPKYMMRYDRYQALTKLLMVSARLLNDIQSYKKEEEDGKNNLVLLYLKENPEANIEDSISAIKNMLDQKKKEFLKHALVNHMGQMPKSCKQLHLSCLKVFQMFFNNANLYDSDTVMLEDIKKAIYDPLEVEVKGSMLQEHTSGHKLKMNLLSSNLLNHSRKSLTICSISKLTSKGWWCEESGLTDMGFGREKSTYCYFAIASSSKLSYFSEIRILVAKSAIIVTVADDFFDFEGSLEDLENLTEAVRRWECMNLKGHGKIIFDALENLVTDIARIYFERHRKNVMKYLQNMWYQTFLSWMIEARWSKSGYVPSIEEYLENAMISIAAHTITLPPASLMNQPLPKYMMRYDRYQALTKLLMVSARLLNDIQSYKKEEEDGKNNLVLLYLKENPEANIEDSISAIKNMLDQKKKEFLKHALVNHMGQMPKSCKQLHLSCLKVFQMFFNNANLFDSDTVMLEDIKKAIYDPLEVEVKGSMLQEHTSGHKLKMNLLSSNLLNHSRKSLTICSISKLTSKGWYGGSKFIMPKVTLSHCLNL
;
A
#
# COMPACT_ATOMS: atom_id res chain seq x y z
N MET A 1 10.55 -2.64 11.11
CA MET A 1 9.45 -2.58 10.12
C MET A 1 8.23 -3.37 10.58
N GLU A 2 8.41 -4.58 11.10
CA GLU A 2 7.31 -5.46 11.52
C GLU A 2 6.47 -4.93 12.69
N GLU A 3 7.08 -4.34 13.71
CA GLU A 3 6.37 -3.66 14.81
C GLU A 3 5.46 -2.53 14.31
N LYS A 4 5.94 -1.68 13.39
CA LYS A 4 5.15 -0.61 12.78
C LYS A 4 3.98 -1.17 11.96
N LEU A 5 4.20 -2.25 11.21
CA LEU A 5 3.13 -2.90 10.45
C LEU A 5 2.04 -3.48 11.38
N ASN A 6 2.44 -4.08 12.51
CA ASN A 6 1.50 -4.59 13.52
C ASN A 6 0.70 -3.44 14.16
N SER A 7 1.34 -2.32 14.46
CA SER A 7 0.67 -1.12 14.96
C SER A 7 -0.37 -0.60 13.96
N ILE A 8 0.01 -0.42 12.70
CA ILE A 8 -0.90 -0.02 11.61
C ILE A 8 -2.08 -1.00 11.48
N GLN A 9 -1.83 -2.32 11.51
CA GLN A 9 -2.90 -3.32 11.42
C GLN A 9 -3.86 -3.23 12.60
N ASN A 10 -3.36 -2.99 13.81
CA ASN A 10 -4.18 -2.78 14.99
C ASN A 10 -5.02 -1.50 14.89
N LEU A 11 -4.43 -0.39 14.42
CA LEU A 11 -5.15 0.85 14.16
C LEU A 11 -6.24 0.66 13.11
N VAL A 12 -5.93 0.02 11.98
CA VAL A 12 -6.92 -0.33 10.93
C VAL A 12 -8.03 -1.21 11.49
N LYS A 13 -7.71 -2.17 12.36
CA LYS A 13 -8.69 -3.03 13.00
C LYS A 13 -9.61 -2.21 13.91
N LYS A 14 -9.06 -1.34 14.77
CA LYS A 14 -9.85 -0.43 15.62
C LYS A 14 -10.76 0.46 14.79
N VAL A 15 -10.22 1.12 13.76
CA VAL A 15 -11.01 1.96 12.83
C VAL A 15 -12.15 1.15 12.21
N LYS A 16 -11.91 -0.10 11.79
CA LYS A 16 -12.96 -0.96 11.20
C LYS A 16 -14.00 -1.44 12.21
N GLU A 17 -13.55 -1.84 13.40
CA GLU A 17 -14.43 -2.28 14.48
C GLU A 17 -15.34 -1.12 14.93
N GLU A 18 -14.81 0.09 15.00
CA GLU A 18 -15.57 1.29 15.30
C GLU A 18 -16.50 1.64 14.13
N MET A 19 -15.98 1.95 12.93
CA MET A 19 -16.78 2.47 11.82
C MET A 19 -17.81 1.48 11.22
N PHE A 20 -17.60 0.17 11.38
CA PHE A 20 -18.43 -0.86 10.74
C PHE A 20 -19.00 -1.89 11.74
N SER A 21 -19.01 -1.60 13.05
CA SER A 21 -19.72 -2.46 14.01
C SER A 21 -21.22 -2.48 13.69
N SER A 22 -21.87 -3.63 13.88
CA SER A 22 -23.32 -3.77 13.78
C SER A 22 -24.10 -2.93 14.79
N SER A 23 -23.44 -2.46 15.86
CA SER A 23 -23.97 -1.51 16.85
C SER A 23 -23.59 -0.06 16.56
N PHE A 24 -22.73 0.19 15.56
CA PHE A 24 -22.26 1.52 15.23
C PHE A 24 -23.31 2.24 14.39
N ASP A 25 -23.77 3.37 14.90
CA ASP A 25 -24.71 4.22 14.20
C ASP A 25 -23.94 5.16 13.26
N LEU A 26 -24.13 5.03 11.94
CA LEU A 26 -23.49 5.90 10.94
C LEU A 26 -23.88 7.38 11.13
N TYR A 27 -24.92 7.66 11.92
CA TYR A 27 -25.38 9.00 12.27
C TYR A 27 -24.77 9.54 13.57
N SER A 28 -23.97 8.75 14.29
CA SER A 28 -23.12 9.25 15.39
C SER A 28 -22.06 10.26 14.94
N PHE A 29 -21.80 10.36 13.62
CA PHE A 29 -20.99 11.42 13.01
C PHE A 29 -21.69 12.79 12.98
N VAL A 30 -23.00 12.84 13.24
CA VAL A 30 -23.80 14.07 13.30
C VAL A 30 -24.12 14.31 14.77
N SER A 31 -23.48 15.31 15.36
CA SER A 31 -23.72 15.64 16.76
C SER A 31 -25.18 16.07 17.00
N PRO A 32 -25.76 15.74 18.17
CA PRO A 32 -27.15 16.04 18.47
C PRO A 32 -27.37 17.54 18.62
N SER A 33 -28.26 18.10 17.79
CA SER A 33 -28.69 19.50 17.89
C SER A 33 -29.64 19.68 19.07
N ALA A 34 -29.18 20.36 20.13
CA ALA A 34 -30.01 20.70 21.27
C ALA A 34 -31.21 21.58 20.87
N TYR A 35 -31.00 22.47 19.88
CA TYR A 35 -32.05 23.33 19.33
C TYR A 35 -33.16 22.52 18.65
N ASP A 36 -32.82 21.61 17.75
CA ASP A 36 -33.81 20.76 17.07
C ASP A 36 -34.49 19.78 18.05
N THR A 37 -33.71 19.23 18.99
CA THR A 37 -34.24 18.34 20.03
C THR A 37 -35.27 19.05 20.91
N ALA A 38 -35.08 20.33 21.22
CA ALA A 38 -36.05 21.15 21.92
C ALA A 38 -37.37 21.30 21.14
N TRP A 39 -37.29 21.49 19.82
CA TRP A 39 -38.49 21.56 18.98
C TRP A 39 -39.27 20.26 18.90
N LEU A 40 -38.58 19.11 18.85
CA LEU A 40 -39.22 17.80 18.92
C LEU A 40 -39.86 17.56 20.30
N ALA A 41 -39.18 17.95 21.38
CA ALA A 41 -39.68 17.84 22.75
C ALA A 41 -40.97 18.63 22.99
N MET A 42 -41.24 19.67 22.21
CA MET A 42 -42.46 20.49 22.34
C MET A 42 -43.69 19.90 21.65
N ILE A 43 -43.58 18.81 20.88
CA ILE A 43 -44.71 18.22 20.17
C ILE A 43 -45.62 17.50 21.18
N PRO A 44 -46.91 17.88 21.30
CA PRO A 44 -47.85 17.21 22.19
C PRO A 44 -48.25 15.83 21.65
N ASP A 45 -48.49 14.89 22.55
CA ASP A 45 -49.05 13.59 22.21
C ASP A 45 -50.49 13.79 21.66
N PRO A 46 -50.82 13.26 20.46
CA PRO A 46 -52.15 13.41 19.87
C PRO A 46 -53.28 12.81 20.70
N GLU A 47 -52.99 11.77 21.49
CA GLU A 47 -53.94 11.09 22.37
C GLU A 47 -53.93 11.69 23.78
N GLN A 48 -52.80 12.27 24.22
CA GLN A 48 -52.64 12.88 25.54
C GLN A 48 -51.94 14.25 25.46
N PRO A 49 -52.67 15.34 25.13
CA PRO A 49 -52.05 16.65 24.88
C PRO A 49 -51.24 17.26 26.03
N GLY A 50 -51.45 16.78 27.27
CA GLY A 50 -50.71 17.19 28.46
C GLY A 50 -49.31 16.57 28.62
N GLN A 51 -48.88 15.70 27.70
CA GLN A 51 -47.55 15.10 27.70
C GLN A 51 -46.85 15.22 26.34
N PRO A 52 -45.50 15.19 26.32
CA PRO A 52 -44.73 15.21 25.08
C PRO A 52 -44.85 13.89 24.33
N MET A 53 -45.04 13.97 23.00
CA MET A 53 -45.03 12.81 22.11
C MET A 53 -43.67 12.09 22.10
N PHE A 54 -42.59 12.85 22.19
CA PHE A 54 -41.21 12.35 22.24
C PHE A 54 -40.61 12.55 23.63
N GLN A 55 -41.08 11.77 24.61
CA GLN A 55 -40.60 11.82 26.00
C GLN A 55 -39.07 11.75 26.12
N GLN A 56 -38.44 10.93 25.28
CA GLN A 56 -36.98 10.80 25.19
C GLN A 56 -36.25 12.12 24.89
N CYS A 57 -36.86 13.02 24.11
CA CYS A 57 -36.26 14.33 23.81
C CYS A 57 -36.27 15.22 25.07
N VAL A 58 -37.36 15.21 25.85
CA VAL A 58 -37.42 15.92 27.13
C VAL A 58 -36.39 15.38 28.12
N TYR A 59 -36.26 14.05 28.24
CA TYR A 59 -35.21 13.45 29.06
C TYR A 59 -33.80 13.82 28.59
N TRP A 60 -33.57 13.89 27.28
CA TRP A 60 -32.27 14.30 26.74
C TRP A 60 -31.94 15.74 27.16
N LEU A 61 -32.89 16.68 27.04
CA LEU A 61 -32.67 18.08 27.42
C LEU A 61 -32.29 18.23 28.91
N LEU A 62 -32.99 17.53 29.81
CA LEU A 62 -32.73 17.59 31.25
C LEU A 62 -31.33 17.09 31.63
N ASN A 63 -30.78 16.14 30.86
CA ASN A 63 -29.51 15.46 31.16
C ASN A 63 -28.31 15.98 30.36
N ASN A 64 -28.50 16.84 29.36
CA ASN A 64 -27.43 17.31 28.45
C ASN A 64 -27.21 18.84 28.53
N GLN A 65 -27.55 19.46 29.67
CA GLN A 65 -27.11 20.82 29.99
C GLN A 65 -25.63 20.81 30.39
N ASN A 66 -24.80 21.69 29.82
CA ASN A 66 -23.38 21.71 30.10
C ASN A 66 -23.07 22.27 31.51
N GLN A 67 -21.81 22.16 31.94
CA GLN A 67 -21.38 22.63 33.28
C GLN A 67 -21.56 24.15 33.47
N ASN A 68 -21.53 24.91 32.37
CA ASN A 68 -21.76 26.35 32.33
C ASN A 68 -23.24 26.69 32.13
N GLY A 69 -24.17 25.76 32.38
CA GLY A 69 -25.61 26.00 32.30
C GLY A 69 -26.19 26.20 30.89
N LEU A 70 -25.41 26.15 29.82
CA LEU A 70 -25.89 26.31 28.44
C LEU A 70 -26.19 24.95 27.78
N TRP A 71 -27.02 24.96 26.75
CA TRP A 71 -27.18 23.84 25.81
C TRP A 71 -26.48 24.15 24.49
N GLY A 72 -25.68 23.20 24.00
CA GLY A 72 -24.88 23.33 22.78
C GLY A 72 -23.71 22.33 22.79
N GLU A 73 -23.02 22.17 21.66
CA GLU A 73 -21.97 21.14 21.51
C GLU A 73 -20.66 21.48 22.26
N SER A 74 -20.40 22.77 22.52
CA SER A 74 -19.17 23.23 23.17
C SER A 74 -19.42 23.71 24.60
N ASN A 75 -18.43 23.53 25.47
CA ASN A 75 -18.39 24.22 26.77
C ASN A 75 -18.07 25.72 26.62
N ILE A 76 -17.63 26.15 25.42
CA ILE A 76 -17.37 27.55 25.10
C ILE A 76 -18.68 28.20 24.64
N PRO A 77 -19.12 29.29 25.28
CA PRO A 77 -20.30 30.05 24.87
C PRO A 77 -20.18 30.59 23.44
N THR A 78 -21.15 30.26 22.59
CA THR A 78 -21.30 30.75 21.21
C THR A 78 -22.68 31.40 21.01
N LEU A 79 -22.85 32.12 19.90
CA LEU A 79 -24.17 32.64 19.51
C LEU A 79 -25.24 31.53 19.46
N ASP A 80 -24.87 30.33 19.01
CA ASP A 80 -25.76 29.16 18.91
C ASP A 80 -26.16 28.57 20.25
N SER A 81 -25.20 28.54 21.18
CA SER A 81 -25.48 28.08 22.52
C SER A 81 -26.54 28.95 23.20
N LEU A 82 -26.61 30.24 22.87
CA LEU A 82 -27.68 31.13 23.34
C LEU A 82 -29.04 30.75 22.74
N LEU A 83 -29.09 30.43 21.45
CA LEU A 83 -30.32 30.01 20.75
C LEU A 83 -30.84 28.68 21.28
N ALA A 84 -29.97 27.68 21.31
CA ALA A 84 -30.27 26.36 21.82
C ALA A 84 -30.72 26.44 23.28
N THR A 85 -30.06 27.23 24.12
CA THR A 85 -30.45 27.43 25.52
C THR A 85 -31.86 28.03 25.64
N LEU A 86 -32.19 29.08 24.87
CA LEU A 86 -33.55 29.64 24.87
C LEU A 86 -34.60 28.63 24.44
N ALA A 87 -34.35 27.88 23.37
CA ALA A 87 -35.26 26.83 22.88
C ALA A 87 -35.44 25.69 23.90
N CYS A 88 -34.35 25.22 24.53
CA CYS A 88 -34.36 24.16 25.52
C CYS A 88 -35.13 24.57 26.78
N MET A 89 -34.89 25.77 27.29
CA MET A 89 -35.63 26.29 28.45
C MET A 89 -37.12 26.41 28.14
N ALA A 90 -37.50 26.92 26.95
CA ALA A 90 -38.89 27.01 26.54
C ALA A 90 -39.55 25.62 26.44
N ALA A 91 -38.85 24.64 25.88
CA ALA A 91 -39.34 23.27 25.73
C ALA A 91 -39.55 22.55 27.06
N ILE A 92 -38.63 22.71 28.01
CA ILE A 92 -38.73 22.13 29.36
C ILE A 92 -39.84 22.84 30.16
N SER A 93 -39.90 24.17 30.06
CA SER A 93 -40.92 24.99 30.74
C SER A 93 -42.34 24.66 30.29
N LYS A 94 -42.53 24.28 29.03
CA LYS A 94 -43.84 23.88 28.48
C LYS A 94 -44.48 22.70 29.25
N TRP A 95 -43.66 21.83 29.83
CA TRP A 95 -44.10 20.62 30.52
C TRP A 95 -44.01 20.72 32.06
N ASP A 96 -43.75 21.92 32.60
CA ASP A 96 -43.54 22.15 34.04
C ASP A 96 -42.43 21.27 34.65
N LEU A 97 -41.35 21.03 33.90
CA LEU A 97 -40.20 20.22 34.33
C LEU A 97 -38.93 21.08 34.52
N GLY A 98 -37.87 20.51 35.11
CA GLY A 98 -36.50 21.04 35.04
C GLY A 98 -36.27 22.47 35.55
N ALA A 99 -36.90 22.88 36.66
CA ALA A 99 -36.74 24.22 37.23
C ALA A 99 -35.27 24.62 37.47
N ASP A 100 -34.46 23.70 38.02
CA ASP A 100 -33.02 23.92 38.25
C ASP A 100 -32.25 24.14 36.94
N ASN A 101 -32.62 23.42 35.88
CA ASN A 101 -32.00 23.58 34.56
C ASN A 101 -32.34 24.96 33.97
N ILE A 102 -33.58 25.41 34.11
CA ILE A 102 -34.03 26.74 33.66
C ILE A 102 -33.30 27.85 34.42
N GLU A 103 -33.15 27.73 35.74
CA GLU A 103 -32.44 28.74 36.55
C GLU A 103 -30.98 28.87 36.12
N LYS A 104 -30.27 27.74 35.98
CA LYS A 104 -28.87 27.72 35.51
C LYS A 104 -28.74 28.25 34.07
N GLY A 105 -29.65 27.88 33.18
CA GLY A 105 -29.66 28.33 31.79
C GLY A 105 -29.89 29.83 31.67
N MET A 106 -30.81 30.37 32.46
CA MET A 106 -31.10 31.80 32.48
C MET A 106 -29.94 32.64 33.02
N ALA A 107 -29.30 32.18 34.10
CA ALA A 107 -28.12 32.84 34.65
C ALA A 107 -26.98 32.89 33.61
N SER A 108 -26.72 31.74 32.97
CA SER A 108 -25.62 31.58 32.02
C SER A 108 -25.88 32.31 30.70
N PHE A 109 -27.13 32.35 30.24
CA PHE A 109 -27.54 33.15 29.09
C PHE A 109 -27.24 34.63 29.33
N HIS A 110 -27.66 35.19 30.48
CA HIS A 110 -27.42 36.60 30.78
C HIS A 110 -25.93 36.94 30.96
N GLU A 111 -25.15 36.04 31.56
CA GLU A 111 -23.70 36.20 31.72
C GLU A 111 -22.99 36.37 30.37
N HIS A 112 -23.36 35.56 29.37
CA HIS A 112 -22.62 35.46 28.12
C HIS A 112 -23.22 36.29 26.97
N ALA A 113 -24.53 36.55 26.98
CA ALA A 113 -25.22 37.29 25.92
C ALA A 113 -24.63 38.69 25.72
N ALA A 114 -24.28 39.39 26.81
CA ALA A 114 -23.70 40.73 26.72
C ALA A 114 -22.39 40.74 25.92
N ASN A 115 -21.49 39.81 26.21
CA ASN A 115 -20.18 39.72 25.55
C ASN A 115 -20.31 39.25 24.10
N LEU A 116 -21.13 38.23 23.85
CA LEU A 116 -21.25 37.62 22.52
C LEU A 116 -21.98 38.53 21.51
N LEU A 117 -23.04 39.21 21.94
CA LEU A 117 -23.84 40.06 21.04
C LEU A 117 -23.14 41.41 20.76
N THR A 118 -22.45 42.00 21.75
CA THR A 118 -21.75 43.29 21.54
C THR A 118 -20.48 43.15 20.70
N LYS A 119 -19.82 41.98 20.72
CA LYS A 119 -18.65 41.68 19.88
C LYS A 119 -18.92 41.61 18.38
N GLN A 120 -20.18 41.48 17.96
CA GLN A 120 -20.54 41.39 16.54
C GLN A 120 -20.65 42.75 15.84
N HIS A 121 -20.40 43.86 16.55
CA HIS A 121 -20.42 45.22 16.02
C HIS A 121 -21.68 45.59 15.22
N GLY A 122 -22.82 44.94 15.50
CA GLY A 122 -24.11 45.21 14.85
C GLY A 122 -24.32 44.52 13.50
N ALA A 123 -23.42 43.65 13.04
CA ALA A 123 -23.61 42.84 11.83
C ALA A 123 -23.86 41.38 12.22
N PHE A 124 -25.13 40.96 12.27
CA PHE A 124 -25.48 39.58 12.57
C PHE A 124 -25.72 38.78 11.27
N PRO A 125 -25.39 37.48 11.25
CA PRO A 125 -25.81 36.63 10.14
C PRO A 125 -27.33 36.62 10.00
N ARG A 126 -27.84 36.68 8.75
CA ARG A 126 -29.28 36.67 8.44
C ARG A 126 -30.08 35.61 9.22
N TRP A 127 -29.56 34.38 9.27
CA TRP A 127 -30.21 33.28 9.96
C TRP A 127 -30.30 33.52 11.48
N TYR A 128 -29.29 34.18 12.07
CA TYR A 128 -29.28 34.50 13.49
C TYR A 128 -30.35 35.54 13.82
N ALA A 129 -30.48 36.58 12.99
CA ALA A 129 -31.51 37.59 13.20
C ALA A 129 -32.92 37.00 13.21
N ILE A 130 -33.20 36.06 12.29
CA ILE A 130 -34.47 35.35 12.22
C ILE A 130 -34.66 34.45 13.46
N VAL A 131 -33.70 33.57 13.75
CA VAL A 131 -33.85 32.52 14.77
C VAL A 131 -33.76 33.08 16.18
N PHE A 132 -32.82 33.99 16.46
CA PHE A 132 -32.66 34.60 17.78
C PHE A 132 -33.92 35.32 18.24
N SER A 133 -34.45 36.19 17.39
CA SER A 133 -35.68 36.93 17.69
C SER A 133 -36.85 35.96 17.94
N GLY A 134 -36.98 34.93 17.09
CA GLY A 134 -37.99 33.88 17.26
C GLY A 134 -37.84 33.09 18.57
N MET A 135 -36.61 32.79 19.01
CA MET A 135 -36.37 32.07 20.28
C MET A 135 -36.61 32.93 21.50
N VAL A 136 -36.31 34.24 21.43
CA VAL A 136 -36.65 35.19 22.51
C VAL A 136 -38.16 35.29 22.66
N GLU A 137 -38.91 35.39 21.55
CA GLU A 137 -40.37 35.37 21.54
C GLU A 137 -40.92 34.04 22.11
N LEU A 138 -40.37 32.92 21.67
CA LEU A 138 -40.75 31.58 22.15
C LEU A 138 -40.56 31.46 23.67
N ALA A 139 -39.40 31.86 24.19
CA ALA A 139 -39.10 31.78 25.62
C ALA A 139 -40.05 32.66 26.46
N ARG A 140 -40.33 33.89 25.99
CA ARG A 140 -41.30 34.78 26.66
C ARG A 140 -42.71 34.20 26.65
N ASN A 141 -43.14 33.63 25.53
CA ASN A 141 -44.45 32.99 25.41
C ASN A 141 -44.58 31.73 26.28
N ALA A 142 -43.47 31.05 26.58
CA ALA A 142 -43.40 29.95 27.53
C ALA A 142 -43.39 30.41 29.00
N GLY A 143 -43.47 31.71 29.29
CA GLY A 143 -43.50 32.27 30.65
C GLY A 143 -42.13 32.61 31.24
N LEU A 144 -41.05 32.52 30.45
CA LEU A 144 -39.70 32.82 30.92
C LEU A 144 -39.43 34.34 30.90
N LYS A 145 -38.85 34.86 31.99
CA LYS A 145 -38.48 36.27 32.13
C LYS A 145 -37.12 36.57 31.47
N VAL A 146 -37.09 36.59 30.14
CA VAL A 146 -35.89 36.98 29.36
C VAL A 146 -35.77 38.51 29.30
N THR A 147 -34.80 39.07 30.03
CA THR A 147 -34.62 40.53 30.15
C THR A 147 -33.25 40.97 29.65
N PHE A 148 -33.20 42.07 28.88
CA PHE A 148 -31.96 42.68 28.42
C PHE A 148 -31.79 44.04 29.08
N SER A 149 -30.58 44.35 29.58
CA SER A 149 -30.29 45.59 30.30
C SER A 149 -29.11 46.34 29.69
N GLY A 150 -29.05 47.66 29.91
CA GLY A 150 -28.00 48.53 29.37
C GLY A 150 -27.95 48.54 27.84
N GLY A 151 -26.75 48.68 27.27
CA GLY A 151 -26.52 48.71 25.81
C GLY A 151 -26.90 47.42 25.08
N LEU A 152 -27.13 46.30 25.79
CA LEU A 152 -27.59 45.05 25.17
C LEU A 152 -29.02 45.16 24.64
N LYS A 153 -29.85 46.03 25.24
CA LYS A 153 -31.24 46.23 24.81
C LYS A 153 -31.30 46.79 23.38
N GLU A 154 -30.46 47.78 23.10
CA GLU A 154 -30.34 48.41 21.77
C GLU A 154 -29.82 47.41 20.73
N VAL A 155 -28.83 46.58 21.09
CA VAL A 155 -28.33 45.52 20.20
C VAL A 155 -29.44 44.52 19.85
N VAL A 156 -30.25 44.10 20.83
CA VAL A 156 -31.36 43.17 20.59
C VAL A 156 -32.47 43.83 19.76
N GLU A 157 -32.80 45.09 20.03
CA GLU A 157 -33.76 45.86 19.20
C GLU A 157 -33.29 45.92 17.75
N ASN A 158 -32.00 46.18 17.50
CA ASN A 158 -31.44 46.15 16.15
C ASN A 158 -31.57 44.77 15.47
N ILE A 159 -31.38 43.66 16.20
CA ILE A 159 -31.57 42.31 15.65
C ILE A 159 -33.04 42.08 15.25
N PHE A 160 -33.99 42.58 16.06
CA PHE A 160 -35.41 42.49 15.75
C PHE A 160 -35.79 43.36 14.54
N ASP A 161 -35.23 44.57 14.44
CA ASP A 161 -35.41 45.46 13.28
C ASP A 161 -34.84 44.84 12.00
N GLU A 162 -33.66 44.22 12.08
CA GLU A 162 -33.04 43.48 10.98
C GLU A 162 -33.92 42.31 10.51
N ARG A 163 -34.47 41.52 11.44
CA ARG A 163 -35.47 40.48 11.11
C ARG A 163 -36.70 41.09 10.43
N GLY A 164 -37.20 42.23 10.91
CA GLY A 164 -38.33 42.93 10.30
C GLY A 164 -38.06 43.29 8.83
N GLN A 165 -36.89 43.90 8.57
CA GLN A 165 -36.45 44.24 7.22
C GLN A 165 -36.31 42.99 6.33
N ILE A 166 -35.75 41.89 6.85
CA ILE A 166 -35.65 40.62 6.12
C ILE A 166 -37.04 40.11 5.73
N LEU A 167 -37.99 40.08 6.66
CA LEU A 167 -39.35 39.59 6.41
C LEU A 167 -40.13 40.48 5.44
N GLU A 168 -39.94 41.80 5.48
CA GLU A 168 -40.56 42.74 4.53
C GLU A 168 -39.96 42.60 3.13
N MET A 169 -38.63 42.61 3.01
CA MET A 169 -37.94 42.48 1.72
C MET A 169 -38.26 41.16 1.03
N GLU A 170 -38.31 40.08 1.81
CA GLU A 170 -38.52 38.75 1.26
C GLU A 170 -40.01 38.42 1.11
N GLY A 171 -40.91 38.95 1.95
CA GLY A 171 -42.35 38.67 1.92
C GLY A 171 -43.13 39.33 0.76
N HIS A 172 -42.54 40.29 0.04
CA HIS A 172 -43.19 41.03 -1.05
C HIS A 172 -42.92 40.49 -2.47
N LYS A 173 -42.15 39.42 -2.66
CA LYS A 173 -41.92 38.82 -3.99
C LYS A 173 -42.96 37.73 -4.30
N ASP A 174 -43.88 38.04 -5.20
CA ASP A 174 -44.95 37.15 -5.68
C ASP A 174 -44.42 35.94 -6.47
N GLN A 175 -45.00 34.78 -6.17
CA GLN A 175 -45.13 33.57 -6.99
C GLN A 175 -43.83 32.83 -7.43
N TYR A 176 -43.66 31.60 -6.89
CA TYR A 176 -42.69 30.54 -7.24
C TYR A 176 -41.32 30.49 -6.53
N GLN A 177 -41.04 31.34 -5.54
CA GLN A 177 -39.64 31.55 -5.09
C GLN A 177 -39.42 31.57 -3.55
N TYR A 178 -40.06 30.71 -2.76
CA TYR A 178 -39.81 30.62 -1.30
C TYR A 178 -39.19 29.30 -0.79
N PRO A 179 -37.94 28.96 -1.15
CA PRO A 179 -37.23 27.88 -0.45
C PRO A 179 -36.68 28.29 0.94
N LEU A 180 -36.35 29.57 1.17
CA LEU A 180 -35.48 29.95 2.30
C LEU A 180 -36.18 30.32 3.63
N LEU A 181 -37.26 31.12 3.65
CA LEU A 181 -37.91 31.50 4.93
C LEU A 181 -38.68 30.36 5.58
N LEU A 182 -39.34 29.52 4.78
CA LEU A 182 -40.03 28.32 5.25
C LEU A 182 -39.06 27.32 5.89
N SER A 183 -37.76 27.39 5.57
CA SER A 183 -36.75 26.60 6.27
C SER A 183 -36.57 27.01 7.73
N TYR A 184 -37.06 28.20 8.15
CA TYR A 184 -37.09 28.72 9.52
C TYR A 184 -38.52 28.86 10.07
N LEU A 185 -39.47 28.06 9.58
CA LEU A 185 -40.90 28.14 9.92
C LEU A 185 -41.17 28.26 11.44
N GLU A 186 -40.35 27.61 12.26
CA GLU A 186 -40.47 27.61 13.72
C GLU A 186 -40.10 28.95 14.38
N ALA A 187 -39.32 29.78 13.70
CA ALA A 187 -38.82 31.06 14.18
C ALA A 187 -39.51 32.26 13.50
N LEU A 188 -40.54 32.04 12.67
CA LEU A 188 -41.33 33.13 12.10
C LEU A 188 -42.34 33.67 13.13
N PRO A 189 -42.58 35.00 13.16
CA PRO A 189 -43.46 35.59 14.16
C PRO A 189 -44.91 35.19 13.88
N LEU A 190 -45.76 35.15 14.92
CA LEU A 190 -47.18 34.79 14.78
C LEU A 190 -47.96 35.72 13.83
N SER A 191 -47.48 36.95 13.64
CA SER A 191 -48.03 37.92 12.68
C SER A 191 -47.76 37.54 11.22
N TYR A 192 -46.78 36.67 10.96
CA TYR A 192 -46.42 36.22 9.61
C TYR A 192 -47.28 35.03 9.20
N ASN A 193 -48.43 35.31 8.58
CA ASN A 193 -49.46 34.30 8.28
C ASN A 193 -49.09 33.44 7.06
N ILE A 194 -48.70 32.18 7.29
CA ILE A 194 -48.43 31.19 6.24
C ILE A 194 -49.58 30.19 6.20
N GLY A 195 -50.25 30.08 5.05
CA GLY A 195 -51.33 29.11 4.85
C GLY A 195 -50.82 27.66 4.93
N GLN A 196 -51.63 26.76 5.50
CA GLN A 196 -51.29 25.33 5.60
C GLN A 196 -50.97 24.72 4.22
N GLU A 197 -51.68 25.13 3.17
CA GLU A 197 -51.45 24.69 1.79
C GLU A 197 -50.03 25.01 1.29
N VAL A 198 -49.47 26.15 1.69
CA VAL A 198 -48.10 26.56 1.35
C VAL A 198 -47.08 25.69 2.07
N ILE A 199 -47.32 25.35 3.33
CA ILE A 199 -46.44 24.46 4.10
C ILE A 199 -46.43 23.06 3.46
N LEU A 200 -47.61 22.54 3.11
CA LEU A 200 -47.78 21.21 2.53
C LEU A 200 -47.16 21.09 1.13
N SER A 201 -47.22 22.13 0.30
CA SER A 201 -46.64 22.12 -1.05
C SER A 201 -45.11 22.10 -1.07
N HIS A 202 -44.46 22.39 0.06
CA HIS A 202 -42.99 22.41 0.20
C HIS A 202 -42.43 21.21 0.98
N LEU A 203 -43.27 20.25 1.38
CA LEU A 203 -42.80 19.00 1.97
C LEU A 203 -42.07 18.15 0.92
N LYS A 204 -40.92 17.60 1.30
CA LYS A 204 -40.18 16.63 0.50
C LYS A 204 -40.86 15.26 0.53
N GLU A 205 -40.42 14.37 -0.37
CA GLU A 205 -40.89 12.97 -0.43
C GLU A 205 -40.70 12.21 0.89
N ASP A 206 -39.67 12.56 1.67
CA ASP A 206 -39.42 11.97 3.00
C ASP A 206 -40.34 12.52 4.09
N GLY A 207 -41.20 13.50 3.77
CA GLY A 207 -42.08 14.19 4.71
C GLY A 207 -41.44 15.37 5.44
N SER A 208 -40.17 15.67 5.17
CA SER A 208 -39.48 16.80 5.81
C SER A 208 -39.81 18.14 5.17
N LEU A 209 -39.79 19.20 5.98
CA LEU A 209 -39.71 20.57 5.50
C LEU A 209 -38.23 20.97 5.48
N PHE A 210 -37.63 20.99 4.27
CA PHE A 210 -36.21 21.29 4.02
C PHE A 210 -35.20 20.43 4.80
N GLN A 211 -35.56 19.20 5.20
CA GLN A 211 -34.74 18.35 6.07
C GLN A 211 -34.35 19.02 7.41
N SER A 212 -35.11 20.03 7.85
CA SER A 212 -34.95 20.65 9.16
C SER A 212 -35.93 20.01 10.15
N PRO A 213 -35.43 19.34 11.21
CA PRO A 213 -36.30 18.78 12.25
C PRO A 213 -37.17 19.85 12.92
N SER A 214 -36.61 21.01 13.29
CA SER A 214 -37.37 22.09 13.93
C SER A 214 -38.48 22.67 13.04
N ALA A 215 -38.20 22.92 11.76
CA ALA A 215 -39.20 23.42 10.82
C ALA A 215 -40.28 22.36 10.56
N THR A 216 -39.89 21.09 10.46
CA THR A 216 -40.84 19.98 10.26
C THR A 216 -41.71 19.75 11.51
N ALA A 217 -41.16 19.91 12.71
CA ALA A 217 -41.90 19.87 13.96
C ALA A 217 -42.95 20.98 14.01
N LYS A 218 -42.57 22.21 13.62
CA LYS A 218 -43.52 23.32 13.51
C LYS A 218 -44.59 23.07 12.44
N ALA A 219 -44.19 22.55 11.27
CA ALA A 219 -45.12 22.20 10.20
C ALA A 219 -46.13 21.15 10.66
N TYR A 220 -45.67 20.12 11.38
CA TYR A 220 -46.56 19.11 11.98
C TYR A 220 -47.53 19.74 12.97
N MET A 221 -47.04 20.55 13.91
CA MET A 221 -47.91 21.23 14.89
C MET A 221 -48.93 22.18 14.23
N ALA A 222 -48.61 22.74 13.06
CA ALA A 222 -49.51 23.63 12.33
C ALA A 222 -50.53 22.91 11.42
N THR A 223 -50.22 21.70 10.94
CA THR A 223 -50.98 21.01 9.88
C THR A 223 -51.50 19.61 10.23
N GLY A 224 -50.91 18.94 11.22
CA GLY A 224 -51.19 17.54 11.55
C GLY A 224 -50.74 16.52 10.48
N ASN A 225 -49.92 16.92 9.50
CA ASN A 225 -49.56 16.08 8.36
C ASN A 225 -48.82 14.79 8.77
N SER A 226 -49.27 13.65 8.25
CA SER A 226 -48.69 12.33 8.57
C SER A 226 -47.29 12.12 7.99
N GLY A 227 -46.94 12.75 6.86
CA GLY A 227 -45.59 12.74 6.28
C GLY A 227 -44.57 13.40 7.20
N CYS A 228 -44.87 14.59 7.73
CA CYS A 228 -44.04 15.24 8.75
C CYS A 228 -43.80 14.33 9.95
N MET A 229 -44.85 13.62 10.38
CA MET A 229 -44.75 12.68 11.50
C MET A 229 -43.89 11.45 11.17
N ILE A 230 -43.99 10.91 9.96
CA ILE A 230 -43.13 9.82 9.49
C ILE A 230 -41.67 10.27 9.49
N TYR A 231 -41.36 11.47 9.00
CA TYR A 231 -40.01 12.04 9.03
C TYR A 231 -39.48 12.24 10.44
N LEU A 232 -40.27 12.81 11.36
CA LEU A 232 -39.83 13.04 12.73
C LEU A 232 -39.64 11.73 13.50
N LYS A 233 -40.48 10.72 13.26
CA LYS A 233 -40.28 9.35 13.77
C LYS A 233 -39.07 8.67 13.12
N SER A 234 -38.82 8.92 11.83
CA SER A 234 -37.65 8.38 11.13
C SER A 234 -36.35 9.07 11.55
N LEU A 235 -36.34 10.35 11.91
CA LEU A 235 -35.19 11.00 12.55
C LEU A 235 -34.81 10.30 13.87
N ILE A 236 -35.80 9.78 14.58
CA ILE A 236 -35.61 8.96 15.79
C ILE A 236 -35.25 7.50 15.43
N GLN A 237 -35.39 7.08 14.16
CA GLN A 237 -35.17 5.70 13.67
C GLN A 237 -34.30 5.55 12.39
N ARG A 238 -33.47 6.54 12.02
CA ARG A 238 -32.67 6.72 10.77
C ARG A 238 -33.36 7.45 9.60
N CYS A 239 -32.58 8.27 8.88
CA CYS A 239 -32.76 8.49 7.43
C CYS A 239 -31.51 9.08 6.73
N GLY A 240 -31.27 8.61 5.50
CA GLY A 240 -30.41 9.22 4.50
C GLY A 240 -31.01 9.02 3.11
N TYR A 241 -30.84 9.98 2.19
CA TYR A 241 -30.95 9.81 0.73
C TYR A 241 -30.20 10.94 0.00
N GLY A 242 -29.54 10.59 -1.10
CA GLY A 242 -28.75 11.47 -1.96
C GLY A 242 -29.60 12.11 -3.06
N GLY A 243 -29.43 13.42 -3.24
CA GLY A 243 -30.00 14.19 -4.33
C GLY A 243 -29.17 14.13 -5.62
N ASN A 244 -29.74 14.66 -6.70
CA ASN A 244 -29.10 14.75 -8.02
C ASN A 244 -27.98 15.81 -8.02
N PHE A 245 -26.78 15.48 -8.53
CA PHE A 245 -25.65 16.42 -8.61
C PHE A 245 -25.97 17.55 -9.61
N CYS A 246 -25.50 18.77 -9.38
CA CYS A 246 -25.72 19.97 -10.22
C CYS A 246 -27.16 20.53 -10.32
N TRP A 247 -28.13 20.07 -9.53
CA TRP A 247 -29.53 20.57 -9.61
C TRP A 247 -29.68 22.11 -9.49
N PHE A 248 -28.76 22.76 -8.77
CA PHE A 248 -28.77 24.21 -8.52
C PHE A 248 -28.57 25.06 -9.78
N LEU A 249 -27.96 24.50 -10.83
CA LEU A 249 -27.76 25.20 -12.11
C LEU A 249 -29.06 25.48 -12.87
N ARG A 250 -30.14 24.75 -12.56
CA ARG A 250 -31.42 24.85 -13.28
C ARG A 250 -32.30 26.02 -12.81
N HIS A 251 -31.84 26.78 -11.80
CA HIS A 251 -32.59 27.85 -11.17
C HIS A 251 -31.76 29.14 -11.15
N ASN A 252 -31.98 30.03 -12.13
CA ASN A 252 -31.20 31.26 -12.28
C ASN A 252 -31.23 32.15 -11.02
N ASP A 253 -32.37 32.18 -10.33
CA ASP A 253 -32.53 32.96 -9.10
C ASP A 253 -31.73 32.38 -7.93
N LEU A 254 -31.58 31.05 -7.89
CA LEU A 254 -30.73 30.38 -6.92
C LEU A 254 -29.26 30.64 -7.21
N LEU A 255 -28.85 30.70 -8.49
CA LEU A 255 -27.49 31.08 -8.88
C LEU A 255 -27.16 32.51 -8.44
N LEU A 256 -28.07 33.46 -8.70
CA LEU A 256 -27.92 34.84 -8.22
C LEU A 256 -27.84 34.88 -6.69
N HIS A 257 -28.71 34.16 -6.00
CA HIS A 257 -28.67 34.08 -4.54
C HIS A 257 -27.36 33.50 -4.01
N ILE A 258 -26.84 32.44 -4.63
CA ILE A 258 -25.54 31.85 -4.28
C ILE A 258 -24.41 32.85 -4.57
N GLU A 259 -24.47 33.61 -5.67
CA GLU A 259 -23.46 34.62 -6.00
C GLU A 259 -23.45 35.81 -5.02
N ASP A 260 -24.64 36.25 -4.61
CA ASP A 260 -24.83 37.34 -3.65
C ASP A 260 -24.44 36.90 -2.23
N ASN A 261 -24.69 35.63 -1.89
CA ASN A 261 -24.45 35.05 -0.55
C ASN A 261 -23.31 34.03 -0.54
N HIS A 262 -22.32 34.24 -1.42
CA HIS A 262 -21.27 33.26 -1.73
C HIS A 262 -20.52 32.70 -0.51
N GLU A 263 -20.28 33.50 0.53
CA GLU A 263 -19.61 33.11 1.78
C GLU A 263 -20.24 31.85 2.43
N TYR A 264 -21.56 31.72 2.40
CA TYR A 264 -22.28 30.60 3.00
C TYR A 264 -22.19 29.31 2.17
N PHE A 265 -21.89 29.43 0.88
CA PHE A 265 -21.85 28.31 -0.06
C PHE A 265 -20.42 27.85 -0.39
N LEU A 266 -19.38 28.50 0.15
CA LEU A 266 -17.98 28.21 -0.22
C LEU A 266 -17.56 26.76 0.00
N SER A 267 -17.93 26.13 1.12
CA SER A 267 -17.61 24.72 1.37
C SER A 267 -18.31 23.77 0.38
N SER A 268 -19.56 24.07 0.05
CA SER A 268 -20.33 23.33 -0.95
C SER A 268 -19.75 23.53 -2.35
N MET A 269 -19.40 24.77 -2.73
CA MET A 269 -18.79 25.08 -4.02
C MET A 269 -17.38 24.50 -4.15
N PHE A 270 -16.60 24.46 -3.08
CA PHE A 270 -15.33 23.74 -3.03
C PHE A 270 -15.53 22.25 -3.32
N SER A 271 -16.54 21.62 -2.71
CA SER A 271 -16.86 20.20 -2.94
C SER A 271 -17.36 19.94 -4.37
N VAL A 272 -18.18 20.84 -4.92
CA VAL A 272 -18.65 20.79 -6.31
C VAL A 272 -17.45 20.91 -7.26
N TYR A 273 -16.59 21.91 -7.06
CA TYR A 273 -15.41 22.14 -7.88
C TYR A 273 -14.51 20.89 -7.91
N ARG A 274 -14.23 20.30 -6.75
CA ARG A 274 -13.47 19.03 -6.63
C ARG A 274 -14.11 17.88 -7.40
N ALA A 275 -15.43 17.74 -7.32
CA ALA A 275 -16.13 16.69 -8.04
C ALA A 275 -16.04 16.89 -9.56
N THR A 276 -16.00 18.13 -10.04
CA THR A 276 -15.87 18.42 -11.49
C THR A 276 -14.52 18.05 -12.08
N GLU A 277 -13.47 17.85 -11.28
CA GLU A 277 -12.16 17.34 -11.74
C GLU A 277 -12.24 15.92 -12.32
N LEU A 278 -13.33 15.19 -12.04
CA LEU A 278 -13.57 13.82 -12.50
C LEU A 278 -14.56 13.73 -13.67
N MET A 279 -14.84 14.86 -14.33
CA MET A 279 -15.78 15.00 -15.44
C MET A 279 -15.44 14.09 -16.64
N PHE A 280 -16.49 13.57 -17.30
CA PHE A 280 -16.40 12.80 -18.53
C PHE A 280 -16.82 13.60 -19.77
N VAL A 281 -16.54 13.05 -20.95
CA VAL A 281 -16.93 13.65 -22.23
C VAL A 281 -18.47 13.70 -22.33
N GLY A 282 -19.01 14.88 -22.66
CA GLY A 282 -20.44 15.11 -22.88
C GLY A 282 -21.22 15.56 -21.65
N GLU A 283 -20.56 15.78 -20.50
CA GLU A 283 -21.20 16.24 -19.26
C GLU A 283 -21.25 17.78 -19.18
N CYS A 284 -22.04 18.42 -20.05
CA CYS A 284 -22.10 19.89 -20.14
C CYS A 284 -22.53 20.56 -18.81
N GLU A 285 -23.49 19.97 -18.07
CA GLU A 285 -23.91 20.49 -16.75
C GLU A 285 -22.77 20.47 -15.71
N VAL A 286 -21.80 19.56 -15.84
CA VAL A 286 -20.64 19.49 -14.93
C VAL A 286 -19.60 20.56 -15.30
N GLU A 287 -19.47 20.90 -16.58
CA GLU A 287 -18.62 22.01 -17.05
C GLU A 287 -19.17 23.37 -16.59
N GLU A 288 -20.49 23.56 -16.65
CA GLU A 288 -21.16 24.73 -16.09
C GLU A 288 -20.96 24.81 -14.57
N ALA A 289 -21.10 23.68 -13.85
CA ALA A 289 -20.85 23.62 -12.42
C ALA A 289 -19.40 23.95 -12.07
N ARG A 290 -18.44 23.49 -12.87
CA ARG A 290 -17.01 23.80 -12.73
C ARG A 290 -16.77 25.30 -12.87
N SER A 291 -17.32 25.90 -13.91
CA SER A 291 -17.17 27.33 -14.21
C SER A 291 -17.79 28.19 -13.10
N PHE A 292 -19.00 27.85 -12.67
CA PHE A 292 -19.71 28.56 -11.61
C PHE A 292 -19.00 28.43 -10.25
N SER A 293 -18.65 27.20 -9.84
CA SER A 293 -17.95 26.98 -8.58
C SER A 293 -16.57 27.63 -8.55
N ARG A 294 -15.80 27.55 -9.64
CA ARG A 294 -14.51 28.23 -9.79
C ARG A 294 -14.65 29.75 -9.62
N LYS A 295 -15.60 30.38 -10.31
CA LYS A 295 -15.87 31.83 -10.20
C LYS A 295 -16.08 32.26 -8.75
N LEU A 296 -16.84 31.47 -7.98
CA LEU A 296 -17.14 31.76 -6.58
C LEU A 296 -15.92 31.57 -5.67
N LEU A 297 -15.14 30.51 -5.90
CA LEU A 297 -13.90 30.28 -5.16
C LEU A 297 -12.88 31.39 -5.43
N GLU A 298 -12.68 31.78 -6.70
CA GLU A 298 -11.79 32.88 -7.08
C GLU A 298 -12.28 34.23 -6.51
N LYS A 299 -13.58 34.51 -6.54
CA LYS A 299 -14.17 35.71 -5.90
C LYS A 299 -13.83 35.77 -4.41
N ALA A 300 -13.96 34.65 -3.69
CA ALA A 300 -13.61 34.59 -2.27
C ALA A 300 -12.12 34.81 -2.00
N MET A 301 -11.24 34.47 -2.95
CA MET A 301 -9.80 34.73 -2.82
C MET A 301 -9.44 36.23 -2.92
N THR A 302 -10.25 37.01 -3.63
CA THR A 302 -9.99 38.45 -3.89
C THR A 302 -10.46 39.39 -2.77
N LEU A 303 -11.30 38.92 -1.83
CA LEU A 303 -11.81 39.74 -0.72
C LEU A 303 -10.77 39.87 0.42
N SER A 304 -10.69 41.07 1.01
CA SER A 304 -9.68 41.42 2.02
C SER A 304 -9.83 40.60 3.31
N THR A 305 -8.72 40.32 4.00
CA THR A 305 -8.69 39.49 5.23
C THR A 305 -9.46 40.08 6.41
N ASN A 306 -9.87 41.35 6.34
CA ASN A 306 -10.57 42.03 7.44
C ASN A 306 -12.09 41.86 7.40
N ASP A 307 -12.66 41.42 6.28
CA ASP A 307 -14.13 41.35 6.09
C ASP A 307 -14.70 39.93 6.25
N ASN A 308 -13.85 38.90 6.35
CA ASN A 308 -14.28 37.49 6.32
C ASN A 308 -14.23 36.83 7.71
N PHE A 309 -15.33 36.90 8.47
CA PHE A 309 -15.47 36.17 9.75
C PHE A 309 -15.62 34.64 9.57
N LEU A 310 -15.77 34.13 8.34
CA LEU A 310 -16.21 32.76 8.03
C LEU A 310 -15.17 31.87 7.29
N LEU A 311 -14.05 32.43 6.82
CA LEU A 311 -12.99 31.68 6.15
C LEU A 311 -11.82 31.45 7.12
N PHE A 312 -11.75 30.28 7.75
CA PHE A 312 -10.57 29.87 8.51
C PHE A 312 -9.32 29.93 7.59
N PRO A 313 -8.16 30.46 8.04
CA PRO A 313 -6.96 30.58 7.22
C PRO A 313 -6.54 29.29 6.50
N ASN A 314 -6.79 28.13 7.13
CA ASN A 314 -6.49 26.81 6.57
C ASN A 314 -7.42 26.45 5.39
N PHE A 315 -8.70 26.85 5.43
CA PHE A 315 -9.64 26.59 4.33
C PHE A 315 -9.30 27.43 3.09
N ARG A 316 -8.82 28.67 3.28
CA ARG A 316 -8.30 29.50 2.19
C ARG A 316 -7.14 28.82 1.45
N ARG A 317 -6.16 28.28 2.19
CA ARG A 317 -5.04 27.52 1.60
C ARG A 317 -5.50 26.26 0.85
N LEU A 318 -6.55 25.60 1.34
CA LEU A 318 -7.16 24.46 0.63
C LEU A 318 -7.77 24.88 -0.70
N ILE A 319 -8.46 26.04 -0.74
CA ILE A 319 -9.02 26.59 -1.99
C ILE A 319 -7.90 26.97 -2.95
N GLU A 320 -6.87 27.69 -2.49
CA GLU A 320 -5.68 28.05 -3.28
C GLU A 320 -5.06 26.80 -3.93
N HIS A 321 -4.74 25.79 -3.11
CA HIS A 321 -4.15 24.55 -3.62
C HIS A 321 -5.04 23.84 -4.65
N GLU A 322 -6.35 23.81 -4.42
CA GLU A 322 -7.30 23.12 -5.29
C GLU A 322 -7.46 23.83 -6.64
N LEU A 323 -7.39 25.16 -6.66
CA LEU A 323 -7.43 25.98 -7.88
C LEU A 323 -6.10 25.95 -8.66
N ASP A 324 -4.97 25.97 -7.95
CA ASP A 324 -3.62 26.07 -8.54
C ASP A 324 -3.11 24.76 -9.12
N HIS A 325 -3.47 23.62 -8.51
CA HIS A 325 -2.96 22.31 -8.90
C HIS A 325 -4.12 21.41 -9.33
N PRO A 326 -4.30 21.04 -10.60
CA PRO A 326 -5.35 20.11 -11.01
C PRO A 326 -5.18 18.73 -10.36
N TRP A 327 -6.27 17.99 -10.11
CA TRP A 327 -6.22 16.69 -9.41
C TRP A 327 -5.30 15.66 -10.10
N LEU A 328 -5.28 15.66 -11.43
CA LEU A 328 -4.40 14.79 -12.21
C LEU A 328 -2.91 15.13 -12.02
N ALA A 329 -2.56 16.38 -11.68
CA ALA A 329 -1.17 16.80 -11.48
C ALA A 329 -0.63 16.50 -10.08
N ARG A 330 -1.49 16.14 -9.12
CA ARG A 330 -1.12 15.96 -7.71
C ARG A 330 -0.66 14.53 -7.43
N LEU A 331 0.46 14.36 -6.73
CA LEU A 331 0.94 13.04 -6.32
C LEU A 331 0.31 12.62 -4.97
N ASP A 332 -0.35 11.46 -4.95
CA ASP A 332 -1.15 10.98 -3.80
C ASP A 332 -0.35 10.89 -2.48
N HIS A 333 0.94 10.54 -2.54
CA HIS A 333 1.79 10.48 -1.34
C HIS A 333 2.10 11.87 -0.80
N LEU A 334 2.36 12.86 -1.66
CA LEU A 334 2.60 14.24 -1.22
C LEU A 334 1.32 14.90 -0.71
N GLU A 335 0.18 14.64 -1.35
CA GLU A 335 -1.13 15.07 -0.82
C GLU A 335 -1.36 14.49 0.58
N HIS A 336 -1.06 13.20 0.79
CA HIS A 336 -1.21 12.58 2.11
C HIS A 336 -0.32 13.24 3.17
N ARG A 337 0.93 13.58 2.83
CA ARG A 337 1.82 14.34 3.72
C ARG A 337 1.24 15.70 4.06
N ARG A 338 0.84 16.45 3.04
CA ARG A 338 0.26 17.77 3.18
C ARG A 338 -0.97 17.74 4.09
N TYR A 339 -1.87 16.78 3.88
CA TYR A 339 -3.04 16.60 4.75
C TYR A 339 -2.67 16.23 6.19
N ILE A 340 -1.54 15.56 6.45
CA ILE A 340 -1.06 15.27 7.81
C ILE A 340 -0.48 16.52 8.47
N GLU A 341 0.36 17.27 7.75
CA GLU A 341 1.09 18.44 8.26
C GLU A 341 0.19 19.68 8.39
N GLU A 342 -0.80 19.83 7.51
CA GLU A 342 -1.77 20.95 7.55
C GLU A 342 -2.97 20.68 8.47
N ASN A 343 -3.14 19.46 9.02
CA ASN A 343 -4.28 19.08 9.87
C ASN A 343 -4.17 19.59 11.32
N GLU A 344 -4.17 20.91 11.48
CA GLU A 344 -4.85 21.50 12.62
C GLU A 344 -6.21 22.02 12.13
N THR A 345 -7.31 21.42 12.60
CA THR A 345 -8.74 21.77 12.45
C THR A 345 -9.59 20.94 11.49
N SER A 346 -10.17 19.87 12.05
CA SER A 346 -11.53 19.36 11.81
C SER A 346 -12.47 20.34 11.09
N PHE A 347 -12.96 19.96 9.91
CA PHE A 347 -13.94 20.70 9.12
C PHE A 347 -15.21 21.03 9.92
N LEU A 348 -15.45 22.32 10.17
CA LEU A 348 -16.75 22.82 10.63
C LEU A 348 -17.72 22.82 9.45
N ARG A 349 -18.76 21.97 9.47
CA ARG A 349 -19.90 22.08 8.54
C ARG A 349 -20.92 23.05 9.12
N MET A 350 -21.31 24.05 8.34
CA MET A 350 -22.30 25.06 8.71
C MET A 350 -23.71 24.60 8.29
N GLY A 351 -24.63 24.49 9.25
CA GLY A 351 -26.06 24.21 9.05
C GLY A 351 -26.95 25.28 9.70
N LYS A 352 -28.24 24.97 9.91
CA LYS A 352 -29.24 25.87 10.53
C LYS A 352 -28.92 26.22 11.99
N ALA A 353 -28.21 25.33 12.68
CA ALA A 353 -27.23 25.67 13.71
C ALA A 353 -25.84 25.43 13.08
N PRO A 354 -24.89 26.37 13.14
CA PRO A 354 -23.51 26.11 12.79
C PRO A 354 -22.97 25.03 13.74
N PHE A 355 -22.04 24.24 13.22
CA PHE A 355 -21.32 23.19 13.94
C PHE A 355 -22.10 21.89 14.04
N TYR A 356 -22.06 21.11 12.96
CA TYR A 356 -22.05 19.65 13.12
C TYR A 356 -20.58 19.24 13.37
N TRP A 357 -20.20 19.11 14.63
CA TRP A 357 -18.90 18.51 14.98
C TRP A 357 -19.02 16.98 14.85
N SER A 358 -18.08 16.33 14.17
CA SER A 358 -17.94 14.87 14.26
C SER A 358 -17.33 14.56 15.62
N PRO A 359 -17.95 13.78 16.52
CA PRO A 359 -17.44 13.63 17.88
C PRO A 359 -16.03 13.02 17.89
N TYR A 360 -15.11 13.78 18.47
CA TYR A 360 -13.79 13.57 19.08
C TYR A 360 -13.07 12.20 19.14
N LEU A 361 -13.67 11.04 18.83
CA LEU A 361 -12.96 9.75 18.96
C LEU A 361 -12.19 9.30 17.70
N HIS A 362 -12.51 9.82 16.53
CA HIS A 362 -11.97 9.30 15.26
C HIS A 362 -10.76 10.08 14.73
N GLU A 363 -10.62 11.35 15.07
CA GLU A 363 -9.58 12.21 14.48
C GLU A 363 -8.18 11.77 14.92
N ASP A 364 -7.96 11.54 16.22
CA ASP A 364 -6.68 11.07 16.76
C ASP A 364 -6.30 9.69 16.22
N LEU A 365 -7.25 8.76 16.12
CA LEU A 365 -7.01 7.40 15.61
C LEU A 365 -6.70 7.41 14.10
N LEU A 366 -7.44 8.19 13.32
CA LEU A 366 -7.21 8.35 11.88
C LEU A 366 -5.92 9.13 11.59
N GLN A 367 -5.61 10.15 12.40
CA GLN A 367 -4.37 10.90 12.30
C GLN A 367 -3.17 10.02 12.66
N GLN A 368 -3.25 9.25 13.76
CA GLN A 368 -2.21 8.27 14.12
C GLN A 368 -2.02 7.24 13.00
N LEU A 369 -3.12 6.69 12.45
CA LEU A 369 -3.06 5.75 11.34
C LEU A 369 -2.43 6.39 10.09
N ALA A 370 -2.78 7.64 9.77
CA ALA A 370 -2.24 8.38 8.63
C ALA A 370 -0.72 8.58 8.77
N VAL A 371 -0.27 9.06 9.94
CA VAL A 371 1.15 9.27 10.28
C VAL A 371 1.94 7.95 10.21
N GLU A 372 1.47 6.90 10.90
CA GLU A 372 2.18 5.62 10.93
C GLU A 372 2.26 4.97 9.54
N ASN A 373 1.15 5.01 8.78
CA ASN A 373 1.11 4.49 7.41
C ASN A 373 2.03 5.30 6.47
N TYR A 374 2.10 6.62 6.64
CA TYR A 374 3.00 7.47 5.86
C TYR A 374 4.46 7.09 6.11
N ILE A 375 4.88 7.07 7.37
CA ILE A 375 6.26 6.73 7.77
C ILE A 375 6.63 5.32 7.30
N PHE A 376 5.70 4.37 7.40
CA PHE A 376 5.93 3.01 6.92
C PHE A 376 6.16 2.97 5.40
N ARG A 377 5.30 3.63 4.61
CA ARG A 377 5.47 3.72 3.15
C ARG A 377 6.77 4.43 2.77
N GLN A 378 7.10 5.53 3.43
CA GLN A 378 8.35 6.27 3.20
C GLN A 378 9.58 5.37 3.41
N SER A 379 9.61 4.57 4.49
CA SER A 379 10.71 3.62 4.73
C SER A 379 10.83 2.53 3.66
N ILE A 380 9.71 2.11 3.06
CA ILE A 380 9.73 1.18 1.92
C ILE A 380 10.32 1.88 0.70
N TYR A 381 9.93 3.14 0.46
CA TYR A 381 10.40 3.91 -0.70
C TYR A 381 11.90 4.18 -0.66
N GLU A 382 12.44 4.50 0.50
CA GLU A 382 13.88 4.67 0.70
C GLU A 382 14.65 3.38 0.34
N ASN A 383 14.20 2.22 0.84
CA ASN A 383 14.84 0.94 0.57
C ASN A 383 14.77 0.52 -0.91
N GLU A 384 13.61 0.71 -1.53
CA GLU A 384 13.42 0.41 -2.96
C GLU A 384 14.29 1.31 -3.85
N LEU A 385 14.45 2.59 -3.50
CA LEU A 385 15.33 3.50 -4.22
C LEU A 385 16.80 3.08 -4.13
N ILE A 386 17.25 2.60 -2.97
CA ILE A 386 18.61 2.05 -2.82
C ILE A 386 18.80 0.85 -3.74
N MET A 387 17.83 -0.08 -3.79
CA MET A 387 17.88 -1.24 -4.68
C MET A 387 17.92 -0.82 -6.16
N LEU A 388 17.15 0.19 -6.53
CA LEU A 388 17.09 0.68 -7.91
C LEU A 388 18.41 1.34 -8.33
N ARG A 389 19.00 2.18 -7.47
CA ARG A 389 20.31 2.81 -7.73
C ARG A 389 21.41 1.78 -7.92
N ARG A 390 21.46 0.78 -7.04
CA ARG A 390 22.40 -0.34 -7.17
C ARG A 390 22.24 -1.07 -8.50
N TRP A 391 21.00 -1.30 -8.95
CA TRP A 391 20.76 -1.91 -10.26
C TRP A 391 21.23 -1.01 -11.42
N CYS A 392 21.07 0.31 -11.33
CA CYS A 392 21.60 1.23 -12.35
C CYS A 392 23.14 1.17 -12.42
N GLU A 393 23.81 1.14 -11.26
CA GLU A 393 25.28 1.00 -11.15
C GLU A 393 25.74 -0.34 -11.76
N GLU A 394 25.12 -1.45 -11.35
CA GLU A 394 25.46 -2.80 -11.84
C GLU A 394 25.17 -2.98 -13.35
N SER A 395 24.19 -2.24 -13.89
CA SER A 395 23.86 -2.26 -15.32
C SER A 395 24.77 -1.36 -16.15
N GLY A 396 25.65 -0.55 -15.53
CA GLY A 396 26.50 0.43 -16.21
C GLY A 396 25.77 1.68 -16.71
N LEU A 397 24.50 1.86 -16.36
CA LEU A 397 23.69 3.01 -16.79
C LEU A 397 24.13 4.32 -16.11
N THR A 398 24.74 4.24 -14.92
CA THR A 398 25.29 5.41 -14.20
C THR A 398 26.55 5.96 -14.86
N ASP A 399 27.32 5.10 -15.52
CA ASP A 399 28.67 5.41 -16.03
C ASP A 399 28.65 5.77 -17.53
N MET A 400 27.47 6.01 -18.09
CA MET A 400 27.28 6.32 -19.52
C MET A 400 27.96 7.62 -19.93
N GLY A 401 28.15 8.59 -19.02
CA GLY A 401 28.81 9.87 -19.31
C GLY A 401 27.99 10.86 -20.14
N PHE A 402 26.81 10.46 -20.63
CA PHE A 402 25.79 11.28 -21.29
C PHE A 402 24.39 10.74 -20.93
N GLY A 403 23.36 11.52 -21.18
CA GLY A 403 21.97 11.15 -20.88
C GLY A 403 21.65 11.25 -19.39
N ARG A 404 20.36 11.46 -19.10
CA ARG A 404 19.86 11.70 -17.75
C ARG A 404 19.39 10.37 -17.18
N GLU A 405 20.18 9.76 -16.30
CA GLU A 405 19.78 8.52 -15.61
C GLU A 405 18.45 8.70 -14.84
N LYS A 406 18.25 9.89 -14.24
CA LYS A 406 17.02 10.34 -13.54
C LYS A 406 16.36 9.28 -12.64
N SER A 407 17.12 8.31 -12.11
CA SER A 407 16.57 7.17 -11.36
C SER A 407 15.78 7.58 -10.14
N THR A 408 16.25 8.61 -9.44
CA THR A 408 15.54 9.18 -8.30
C THR A 408 14.21 9.79 -8.72
N TYR A 409 14.15 10.46 -9.87
CA TYR A 409 12.94 11.08 -10.41
C TYR A 409 11.94 10.03 -10.89
N CYS A 410 12.41 9.05 -11.69
CA CYS A 410 11.61 7.93 -12.18
C CYS A 410 10.98 7.15 -11.02
N TYR A 411 11.77 6.86 -9.98
CA TYR A 411 11.28 6.16 -8.81
C TYR A 411 10.33 7.00 -7.96
N PHE A 412 10.69 8.25 -7.66
CA PHE A 412 9.84 9.19 -6.93
C PHE A 412 8.47 9.32 -7.60
N ALA A 413 8.43 9.47 -8.92
CA ALA A 413 7.19 9.67 -9.66
C ALA A 413 6.22 8.50 -9.49
N ILE A 414 6.68 7.25 -9.64
CA ILE A 414 5.81 6.08 -9.45
C ILE A 414 5.48 5.80 -7.98
N ALA A 415 6.45 6.01 -7.07
CA ALA A 415 6.24 5.80 -5.64
C ALA A 415 5.19 6.76 -5.07
N SER A 416 5.25 8.03 -5.50
CA SER A 416 4.39 9.10 -5.01
C SER A 416 3.03 9.19 -5.72
N SER A 417 2.91 8.75 -6.99
CA SER A 417 1.63 8.74 -7.73
C SER A 417 0.72 7.54 -7.43
N SER A 418 1.28 6.46 -6.86
CA SER A 418 0.59 5.17 -6.80
C SER A 418 0.04 4.81 -5.42
N LYS A 419 -1.22 4.39 -5.36
CA LYS A 419 -1.85 3.78 -4.17
C LYS A 419 -1.49 2.30 -3.98
N LEU A 420 -0.56 1.76 -4.78
CA LEU A 420 -0.17 0.35 -4.79
C LEU A 420 0.79 -0.01 -3.66
N SER A 421 0.55 0.47 -2.44
CA SER A 421 1.49 0.43 -1.29
C SER A 421 2.17 -0.93 -1.05
N TYR A 422 1.56 -2.04 -1.48
CA TYR A 422 2.07 -3.41 -1.29
C TYR A 422 2.74 -4.08 -2.51
N PHE A 423 2.92 -3.37 -3.64
CA PHE A 423 3.57 -3.93 -4.85
C PHE A 423 4.95 -3.33 -5.14
N SER A 424 5.90 -3.58 -4.24
CA SER A 424 7.31 -3.16 -4.37
C SER A 424 7.92 -3.52 -5.73
N GLU A 425 7.75 -4.79 -6.16
CA GLU A 425 8.24 -5.29 -7.44
C GLU A 425 7.69 -4.51 -8.64
N ILE A 426 6.41 -4.11 -8.61
CA ILE A 426 5.78 -3.37 -9.72
C ILE A 426 6.36 -1.96 -9.82
N ARG A 427 6.54 -1.26 -8.69
CA ARG A 427 7.16 0.08 -8.69
C ARG A 427 8.57 0.05 -9.23
N ILE A 428 9.38 -0.92 -8.80
CA ILE A 428 10.75 -1.09 -9.28
C ILE A 428 10.74 -1.36 -10.79
N LEU A 429 9.90 -2.26 -11.29
CA LEU A 429 9.83 -2.56 -12.72
C LEU A 429 9.40 -1.36 -13.56
N VAL A 430 8.41 -0.58 -13.11
CA VAL A 430 8.00 0.67 -13.78
C VAL A 430 9.17 1.66 -13.81
N ALA A 431 9.86 1.85 -12.68
CA ALA A 431 10.99 2.77 -12.60
C ALA A 431 12.16 2.32 -13.49
N LYS A 432 12.50 1.03 -13.51
CA LYS A 432 13.51 0.47 -14.43
C LYS A 432 13.15 0.71 -15.89
N SER A 433 11.89 0.45 -16.28
CA SER A 433 11.42 0.75 -17.63
C SER A 433 11.58 2.23 -17.98
N ALA A 434 11.19 3.14 -17.07
CA ALA A 434 11.30 4.58 -17.29
C ALA A 434 12.75 5.07 -17.40
N ILE A 435 13.68 4.49 -16.63
CA ILE A 435 15.11 4.81 -16.71
C ILE A 435 15.69 4.38 -18.06
N ILE A 436 15.43 3.13 -18.49
CA ILE A 436 15.90 2.64 -19.79
C ILE A 436 15.31 3.48 -20.92
N VAL A 437 14.02 3.82 -20.84
CA VAL A 437 13.38 4.73 -21.79
C VAL A 437 14.11 6.06 -21.85
N THR A 438 14.38 6.69 -20.70
CA THR A 438 15.04 8.01 -20.64
C THR A 438 16.46 7.98 -21.21
N VAL A 439 17.25 6.98 -20.82
CA VAL A 439 18.64 6.85 -21.28
C VAL A 439 18.71 6.50 -22.76
N ALA A 440 17.81 5.65 -23.26
CA ALA A 440 17.74 5.32 -24.67
C ALA A 440 17.26 6.52 -25.50
N ASP A 441 16.21 7.22 -25.08
CA ASP A 441 15.71 8.44 -25.72
C ASP A 441 16.82 9.50 -25.86
N ASP A 442 17.52 9.82 -24.76
CA ASP A 442 18.65 10.75 -24.78
C ASP A 442 19.80 10.28 -25.70
N PHE A 443 20.02 8.96 -25.85
CA PHE A 443 20.99 8.41 -26.79
C PHE A 443 20.57 8.61 -28.26
N PHE A 444 19.29 8.42 -28.58
CA PHE A 444 18.75 8.69 -29.92
C PHE A 444 18.74 10.18 -30.26
N ASP A 445 18.55 11.01 -29.23
CA ASP A 445 18.34 12.44 -29.39
C ASP A 445 19.62 13.27 -29.51
N PHE A 446 20.68 12.91 -28.78
CA PHE A 446 21.85 13.80 -28.63
C PHE A 446 23.20 13.13 -28.93
N GLU A 447 23.41 11.88 -28.54
CA GLU A 447 24.75 11.27 -28.55
C GLU A 447 25.00 10.33 -29.74
N GLY A 448 24.00 9.51 -30.11
CA GLY A 448 24.17 8.42 -31.05
C GLY A 448 24.39 8.87 -32.50
N SER A 449 25.45 8.34 -33.14
CA SER A 449 25.59 8.44 -34.58
C SER A 449 24.46 7.66 -35.27
N LEU A 450 24.09 8.04 -36.50
CA LEU A 450 22.99 7.33 -37.20
C LEU A 450 23.29 5.82 -37.33
N GLU A 451 24.55 5.47 -37.55
CA GLU A 451 25.00 4.07 -37.61
C GLU A 451 24.85 3.35 -36.25
N ASP A 452 25.22 3.99 -35.14
CA ASP A 452 25.07 3.40 -33.80
C ASP A 452 23.59 3.17 -33.45
N LEU A 453 22.74 4.13 -33.78
CA LEU A 453 21.30 4.03 -33.58
C LEU A 453 20.72 2.87 -34.41
N GLU A 454 21.14 2.73 -35.67
CA GLU A 454 20.67 1.65 -36.57
C GLU A 454 21.10 0.29 -36.07
N ASN A 455 22.36 0.17 -35.62
CA ASN A 455 22.89 -1.04 -35.03
C ASN A 455 22.12 -1.42 -33.76
N LEU A 456 21.77 -0.46 -32.90
CA LEU A 456 20.99 -0.70 -31.69
C LEU A 456 19.54 -1.10 -31.98
N THR A 457 18.84 -0.37 -32.85
CA THR A 457 17.46 -0.72 -33.25
C THR A 457 17.42 -2.12 -33.88
N GLU A 458 18.41 -2.47 -34.72
CA GLU A 458 18.50 -3.77 -35.35
C GLU A 458 18.84 -4.89 -34.36
N ALA A 459 19.70 -4.64 -33.37
CA ALA A 459 19.97 -5.56 -32.28
C ALA A 459 18.72 -5.83 -31.44
N VAL A 460 17.93 -4.79 -31.10
CA VAL A 460 16.63 -4.94 -30.41
C VAL A 460 15.64 -5.73 -31.28
N ARG A 461 15.63 -5.54 -32.61
CA ARG A 461 14.78 -6.31 -33.53
C ARG A 461 15.11 -7.80 -33.52
N ARG A 462 16.41 -8.13 -33.59
CA ARG A 462 16.91 -9.52 -33.59
C ARG A 462 16.89 -10.14 -32.20
N TRP A 463 16.89 -9.29 -31.17
CA TRP A 463 17.13 -9.63 -29.78
C TRP A 463 18.49 -10.31 -29.58
N ASP A 464 19.54 -9.71 -30.14
CA ASP A 464 20.93 -10.21 -30.13
C ASP A 464 21.94 -9.04 -30.14
N CYS A 465 22.92 -9.06 -29.25
CA CYS A 465 23.91 -7.99 -29.05
C CYS A 465 25.30 -8.25 -29.65
N MET A 466 25.51 -9.33 -30.42
CA MET A 466 26.84 -9.76 -30.89
C MET A 466 27.67 -8.69 -31.64
N ASN A 467 27.03 -7.67 -32.24
CA ASN A 467 27.70 -6.58 -32.97
C ASN A 467 27.61 -5.21 -32.28
N LEU A 468 27.01 -5.12 -31.09
CA LEU A 468 26.88 -3.88 -30.35
C LEU A 468 28.14 -3.58 -29.52
N LYS A 469 28.54 -2.32 -29.48
CA LYS A 469 29.64 -1.82 -28.65
C LYS A 469 29.24 -0.51 -27.97
N GLY A 470 30.05 -0.08 -27.00
CA GLY A 470 29.86 1.20 -26.31
C GLY A 470 28.47 1.31 -25.66
N HIS A 471 27.90 2.51 -25.73
CA HIS A 471 26.65 2.87 -25.06
C HIS A 471 25.45 2.03 -25.51
N GLY A 472 25.35 1.70 -26.81
CA GLY A 472 24.26 0.87 -27.32
C GLY A 472 24.25 -0.54 -26.71
N LYS A 473 25.43 -1.11 -26.42
CA LYS A 473 25.54 -2.40 -25.73
C LYS A 473 25.02 -2.33 -24.29
N ILE A 474 25.38 -1.28 -23.56
CA ILE A 474 24.94 -1.06 -22.17
C ILE A 474 23.40 -0.96 -22.11
N ILE A 475 22.81 -0.15 -22.99
CA ILE A 475 21.35 -0.01 -23.10
C ILE A 475 20.68 -1.36 -23.40
N PHE A 476 21.21 -2.11 -24.38
CA PHE A 476 20.66 -3.41 -24.75
C PHE A 476 20.74 -4.43 -23.60
N ASP A 477 21.89 -4.55 -22.93
CA ASP A 477 22.11 -5.53 -21.88
C ASP A 477 21.20 -5.25 -20.66
N ALA A 478 20.98 -3.96 -20.32
CA ALA A 478 20.03 -3.54 -19.29
C ALA A 478 18.57 -3.85 -19.69
N LEU A 479 18.21 -3.60 -20.95
CA LEU A 479 16.90 -3.90 -21.51
C LEU A 479 16.61 -5.40 -21.51
N GLU A 480 17.58 -6.21 -21.94
CA GLU A 480 17.45 -7.66 -21.97
C GLU A 480 17.22 -8.21 -20.57
N ASN A 481 17.97 -7.73 -19.57
CA ASN A 481 17.77 -8.10 -18.17
C ASN A 481 16.34 -7.78 -17.70
N LEU A 482 15.87 -6.54 -17.92
CA LEU A 482 14.53 -6.10 -17.53
C LEU A 482 13.44 -6.97 -18.18
N VAL A 483 13.52 -7.18 -19.49
CA VAL A 483 12.52 -7.96 -20.23
C VAL A 483 12.53 -9.43 -19.80
N THR A 484 13.70 -10.00 -19.57
CA THR A 484 13.87 -11.37 -19.07
C THR A 484 13.25 -11.51 -17.69
N ASP A 485 13.47 -10.55 -16.79
CA ASP A 485 12.87 -10.53 -15.46
C ASP A 485 11.35 -10.49 -15.52
N ILE A 486 10.77 -9.57 -16.30
CA ILE A 486 9.33 -9.46 -16.45
C ILE A 486 8.74 -10.76 -17.04
N ALA A 487 9.40 -11.32 -18.07
CA ALA A 487 8.96 -12.56 -18.69
C ALA A 487 9.03 -13.75 -17.72
N ARG A 488 10.10 -13.85 -16.93
CA ARG A 488 10.29 -14.85 -15.87
C ARG A 488 9.20 -14.73 -14.82
N ILE A 489 8.96 -13.52 -14.31
CA ILE A 489 7.93 -13.25 -13.31
C ILE A 489 6.56 -13.67 -13.88
N TYR A 490 6.18 -13.17 -15.05
CA TYR A 490 4.91 -13.53 -15.68
C TYR A 490 4.75 -15.05 -15.88
N PHE A 491 5.81 -15.73 -16.33
CA PHE A 491 5.81 -17.18 -16.50
C PHE A 491 5.64 -17.94 -15.18
N GLU A 492 6.24 -17.45 -14.10
CA GLU A 492 6.11 -18.04 -12.78
C GLU A 492 4.68 -17.94 -12.24
N ARG A 493 3.98 -16.83 -12.50
CA ARG A 493 2.58 -16.61 -12.07
C ARG A 493 1.56 -17.33 -12.95
N HIS A 494 1.75 -17.30 -14.27
CA HIS A 494 0.69 -17.67 -15.23
C HIS A 494 1.02 -18.85 -16.13
N ARG A 495 2.25 -19.41 -16.04
CA ARG A 495 2.72 -20.53 -16.88
C ARG A 495 2.57 -20.27 -18.39
N LYS A 496 2.65 -19.00 -18.80
CA LYS A 496 2.54 -18.54 -20.19
C LYS A 496 3.77 -17.70 -20.50
N ASN A 497 4.34 -17.88 -21.68
CA ASN A 497 5.48 -17.08 -22.14
C ASN A 497 4.98 -15.79 -22.80
N VAL A 498 5.52 -14.65 -22.38
CA VAL A 498 5.23 -13.31 -22.91
C VAL A 498 6.43 -12.64 -23.58
N MET A 499 7.60 -13.29 -23.62
CA MET A 499 8.86 -12.75 -24.12
C MET A 499 8.69 -12.06 -25.48
N LYS A 500 8.14 -12.75 -26.48
CA LYS A 500 7.94 -12.19 -27.82
C LYS A 500 7.05 -10.93 -27.87
N TYR A 501 6.08 -10.81 -26.95
CA TYR A 501 5.24 -9.62 -26.89
C TYR A 501 6.02 -8.44 -26.31
N LEU A 502 6.83 -8.68 -25.28
CA LEU A 502 7.70 -7.67 -24.68
C LEU A 502 8.80 -7.23 -25.65
N GLN A 503 9.47 -8.17 -26.31
CA GLN A 503 10.50 -7.89 -27.31
C GLN A 503 9.96 -7.02 -28.45
N ASN A 504 8.78 -7.38 -28.98
CA ASN A 504 8.15 -6.59 -30.04
C ASN A 504 7.75 -5.20 -29.56
N MET A 505 7.20 -5.06 -28.35
CA MET A 505 6.84 -3.77 -27.77
C MET A 505 8.06 -2.83 -27.69
N TRP A 506 9.17 -3.31 -27.12
CA TRP A 506 10.41 -2.54 -27.06
C TRP A 506 10.98 -2.25 -28.45
N TYR A 507 10.95 -3.21 -29.37
CA TYR A 507 11.37 -2.96 -30.75
C TYR A 507 10.55 -1.84 -31.41
N GLN A 508 9.23 -1.80 -31.24
CA GLN A 508 8.42 -0.71 -31.79
C GLN A 508 8.83 0.66 -31.20
N THR A 509 9.13 0.74 -29.91
CA THR A 509 9.63 1.98 -29.28
C THR A 509 10.98 2.42 -29.85
N PHE A 510 11.95 1.51 -29.99
CA PHE A 510 13.26 1.84 -30.59
C PHE A 510 13.15 2.19 -32.08
N LEU A 511 12.20 1.58 -32.79
CA LEU A 511 11.92 1.91 -34.18
C LEU A 511 11.32 3.32 -34.30
N SER A 512 10.42 3.72 -33.39
CA SER A 512 9.85 5.07 -33.43
C SER A 512 10.87 6.17 -33.16
N TRP A 513 11.82 5.94 -32.25
CA TRP A 513 12.95 6.87 -32.04
C TRP A 513 13.89 6.94 -33.24
N MET A 514 14.15 5.81 -33.90
CA MET A 514 14.90 5.79 -35.15
C MET A 514 14.23 6.64 -36.24
N ILE A 515 12.90 6.56 -36.34
CA ILE A 515 12.12 7.36 -37.29
C ILE A 515 12.27 8.87 -36.98
N GLU A 516 12.11 9.26 -35.72
CA GLU A 516 12.30 10.66 -35.28
C GLU A 516 13.72 11.18 -35.55
N ALA A 517 14.75 10.38 -35.24
CA ALA A 517 16.14 10.72 -35.52
C ALA A 517 16.40 10.91 -37.02
N ARG A 518 15.77 10.08 -37.88
CA ARG A 518 15.86 10.24 -39.34
C ARG A 518 15.14 11.49 -39.82
N TRP A 519 13.94 11.78 -39.31
CA TRP A 519 13.20 12.99 -39.65
C TRP A 519 13.99 14.24 -39.31
N SER A 520 14.55 14.31 -38.10
CA SER A 520 15.39 15.44 -37.66
C SER A 520 16.62 15.60 -38.55
N LYS A 521 17.38 14.51 -38.81
CA LYS A 521 18.60 14.57 -39.63
C LYS A 521 18.34 14.89 -41.11
N SER A 522 17.23 14.45 -41.67
CA SER A 522 16.87 14.74 -43.07
C SER A 522 16.13 16.06 -43.26
N GLY A 523 15.70 16.72 -42.17
CA GLY A 523 14.77 17.86 -42.22
C GLY A 523 13.38 17.49 -42.76
N TYR A 524 12.98 16.21 -42.64
CA TYR A 524 11.65 15.79 -43.08
C TYR A 524 10.61 16.28 -42.07
N VAL A 525 9.55 16.89 -42.60
CA VAL A 525 8.43 17.38 -41.79
C VAL A 525 7.21 16.51 -42.07
N PRO A 526 6.80 15.64 -41.13
CA PRO A 526 5.63 14.78 -41.27
C PRO A 526 4.33 15.59 -41.22
N SER A 527 3.22 14.99 -41.67
CA SER A 527 1.89 15.51 -41.35
C SER A 527 1.56 15.31 -39.87
N ILE A 528 0.57 16.02 -39.34
CA ILE A 528 0.11 15.80 -37.95
C ILE A 528 -0.29 14.34 -37.70
N GLU A 529 -0.95 13.68 -38.66
CA GLU A 529 -1.37 12.28 -38.54
C GLU A 529 -0.16 11.33 -38.50
N GLU A 530 0.78 11.49 -39.44
CA GLU A 530 2.01 10.69 -39.50
C GLU A 530 2.86 10.89 -38.23
N TYR A 531 2.98 12.14 -37.76
CA TYR A 531 3.66 12.45 -36.51
C TYR A 531 3.01 11.74 -35.34
N LEU A 532 1.69 11.89 -35.13
CA LEU A 532 1.02 11.30 -33.97
C LEU A 532 1.08 9.77 -33.95
N GLU A 533 1.01 9.10 -35.10
CA GLU A 533 1.15 7.65 -35.18
C GLU A 533 2.49 7.16 -34.63
N ASN A 534 3.59 7.85 -34.96
CA ASN A 534 4.91 7.55 -34.45
C ASN A 534 5.11 8.04 -33.01
N ALA A 535 4.70 9.28 -32.73
CA ALA A 535 5.01 9.99 -31.51
C ALA A 535 4.25 9.42 -30.28
N MET A 536 3.08 8.80 -30.51
CA MET A 536 2.39 8.03 -29.47
C MET A 536 3.17 6.78 -29.04
N ILE A 537 4.02 6.22 -29.92
CA ILE A 537 4.88 5.07 -29.60
C ILE A 537 6.19 5.54 -28.97
N SER A 538 6.80 6.62 -29.50
CA SER A 538 8.09 7.15 -29.01
C SER A 538 8.03 7.69 -27.59
N ILE A 539 6.90 8.29 -27.17
CA ILE A 539 6.70 8.71 -25.76
C ILE A 539 6.77 7.54 -24.76
N ALA A 540 6.72 6.29 -25.24
CA ALA A 540 6.98 5.05 -24.50
C ALA A 540 6.12 4.81 -23.23
N ALA A 541 5.07 5.59 -23.00
CA ALA A 541 4.19 5.45 -21.83
C ALA A 541 3.57 4.04 -21.72
N HIS A 542 3.26 3.42 -22.85
CA HIS A 542 2.75 2.05 -22.91
C HIS A 542 3.81 1.00 -22.55
N THR A 543 5.06 1.19 -22.99
CA THR A 543 6.22 0.34 -22.70
C THR A 543 6.58 0.37 -21.21
N ILE A 544 6.42 1.53 -20.57
CA ILE A 544 6.60 1.68 -19.12
C ILE A 544 5.48 1.00 -18.33
N THR A 545 4.24 1.07 -18.82
CA THR A 545 3.04 0.74 -18.02
C THR A 545 2.52 -0.68 -18.22
N LEU A 546 2.44 -1.17 -19.46
CA LEU A 546 1.78 -2.44 -19.79
C LEU A 546 2.50 -3.67 -19.23
N PRO A 547 3.85 -3.80 -19.36
CA PRO A 547 4.54 -4.97 -18.84
C PRO A 547 4.35 -5.13 -17.31
N PRO A 548 4.55 -4.09 -16.47
CA PRO A 548 4.25 -4.20 -15.04
C PRO A 548 2.75 -4.38 -14.75
N ALA A 549 1.84 -3.75 -15.52
CA ALA A 549 0.41 -3.97 -15.37
C ALA A 549 0.02 -5.45 -15.56
N SER A 550 0.70 -6.17 -16.46
CA SER A 550 0.44 -7.59 -16.72
C SER A 550 0.73 -8.50 -15.51
N LEU A 551 1.50 -8.00 -14.55
CA LEU A 551 1.93 -8.71 -13.35
C LEU A 551 1.01 -8.44 -12.14
N MET A 552 0.05 -7.52 -12.24
CA MET A 552 -0.88 -7.21 -11.15
C MET A 552 -1.76 -8.43 -10.78
N ASN A 553 -2.37 -8.42 -9.58
CA ASN A 553 -3.13 -9.56 -9.02
C ASN A 553 -4.13 -10.21 -9.99
N GLN A 554 -4.77 -9.41 -10.84
CA GLN A 554 -5.53 -9.89 -11.98
C GLN A 554 -4.69 -9.64 -13.24
N PRO A 555 -4.16 -10.70 -13.89
CA PRO A 555 -3.23 -10.52 -14.99
C PRO A 555 -3.93 -10.00 -16.22
N LEU A 556 -3.23 -9.10 -16.92
CA LEU A 556 -3.62 -8.69 -18.26
C LEU A 556 -3.45 -9.88 -19.22
N PRO A 557 -4.47 -10.27 -20.00
CA PRO A 557 -4.30 -11.28 -21.04
C PRO A 557 -3.21 -10.89 -22.05
N LYS A 558 -2.31 -11.83 -22.40
CA LYS A 558 -1.18 -11.59 -23.32
C LYS A 558 -1.53 -10.90 -24.65
N TYR A 559 -2.76 -11.08 -25.15
CA TYR A 559 -3.20 -10.45 -26.41
C TYR A 559 -3.38 -8.93 -26.28
N MET A 560 -3.56 -8.41 -25.06
CA MET A 560 -3.68 -6.98 -24.79
C MET A 560 -2.32 -6.26 -24.75
N MET A 561 -1.20 -7.00 -24.73
CA MET A 561 0.15 -6.44 -24.88
C MET A 561 0.62 -6.43 -26.35
N ARG A 562 -0.27 -6.75 -27.29
CA ARG A 562 0.06 -6.70 -28.72
C ARG A 562 0.05 -5.26 -29.21
N TYR A 563 1.14 -4.86 -29.85
CA TYR A 563 1.30 -3.51 -30.41
C TYR A 563 0.17 -3.14 -31.40
N ASP A 564 -0.26 -4.09 -32.24
CA ASP A 564 -1.31 -3.87 -33.25
C ASP A 564 -2.72 -3.79 -32.66
N ARG A 565 -2.89 -4.00 -31.35
CA ARG A 565 -4.20 -4.13 -30.69
C ARG A 565 -4.26 -3.49 -29.30
N TYR A 566 -3.55 -2.38 -29.10
CA TYR A 566 -3.67 -1.62 -27.85
C TYR A 566 -5.12 -1.20 -27.59
N GLN A 567 -5.55 -1.40 -26.34
CA GLN A 567 -6.89 -1.03 -25.88
C GLN A 567 -7.02 0.50 -25.80
N ALA A 568 -8.27 0.98 -25.83
CA ALA A 568 -8.57 2.42 -25.79
C ALA A 568 -7.84 3.14 -24.63
N LEU A 569 -7.86 2.57 -23.42
CA LEU A 569 -7.20 3.18 -22.25
C LEU A 569 -5.68 3.39 -22.45
N THR A 570 -5.00 2.43 -23.08
CA THR A 570 -3.56 2.53 -23.35
C THR A 570 -3.28 3.56 -24.44
N LYS A 571 -4.09 3.58 -25.52
CA LYS A 571 -3.97 4.60 -26.57
C LYS A 571 -4.20 6.01 -26.02
N LEU A 572 -5.20 6.16 -25.14
CA LEU A 572 -5.51 7.42 -24.46
C LEU A 572 -4.36 7.86 -23.54
N LEU A 573 -3.71 6.93 -22.84
CA LEU A 573 -2.50 7.21 -22.06
C LEU A 573 -1.37 7.75 -22.96
N MET A 574 -1.09 7.04 -24.07
CA MET A 574 -0.03 7.38 -25.01
C MET A 574 -0.23 8.77 -25.62
N VAL A 575 -1.40 9.04 -26.18
CA VAL A 575 -1.69 10.36 -26.77
C VAL A 575 -1.66 11.45 -25.72
N SER A 576 -2.29 11.26 -24.55
CA SER A 576 -2.31 12.30 -23.51
C SER A 576 -0.90 12.63 -23.01
N ALA A 577 -0.04 11.62 -22.82
CA ALA A 577 1.36 11.81 -22.44
C ALA A 577 2.14 12.58 -23.51
N ARG A 578 1.95 12.27 -24.79
CA ARG A 578 2.61 12.96 -25.90
C ARG A 578 2.19 14.42 -25.99
N LEU A 579 0.89 14.70 -25.94
CA LEU A 579 0.36 16.07 -26.00
C LEU A 579 0.84 16.92 -24.83
N LEU A 580 0.90 16.32 -23.63
CA LEU A 580 1.45 16.98 -22.44
C LEU A 580 2.91 17.40 -22.65
N ASN A 581 3.73 16.48 -23.18
CA ASN A 581 5.13 16.78 -23.46
C ASN A 581 5.25 17.88 -24.53
N ASP A 582 4.57 17.75 -25.67
CA ASP A 582 4.71 18.67 -26.81
C ASP A 582 4.39 20.13 -26.45
N ILE A 583 3.34 20.35 -25.65
CA ILE A 583 2.96 21.70 -25.18
C ILE A 583 4.10 22.36 -24.40
N GLN A 584 4.91 21.57 -23.67
CA GLN A 584 5.94 22.09 -22.77
C GLN A 584 7.35 22.02 -23.36
N SER A 585 7.60 21.20 -24.37
CA SER A 585 8.92 21.00 -24.99
C SER A 585 9.12 21.77 -26.30
N TYR A 586 8.07 22.30 -26.92
CA TYR A 586 8.13 22.82 -28.30
C TYR A 586 9.26 23.82 -28.57
N LYS A 587 9.56 24.73 -27.64
CA LYS A 587 10.64 25.73 -27.82
C LYS A 587 12.02 25.08 -27.91
N LYS A 588 12.28 24.11 -27.03
CA LYS A 588 13.53 23.35 -27.04
C LYS A 588 13.62 22.52 -28.32
N GLU A 589 12.53 21.88 -28.71
CA GLU A 589 12.49 21.08 -29.93
C GLU A 589 12.65 21.93 -31.20
N GLU A 590 12.14 23.16 -31.21
CA GLU A 590 12.39 24.14 -32.28
C GLU A 590 13.88 24.48 -32.40
N GLU A 591 14.55 24.75 -31.28
CA GLU A 591 16.00 25.03 -31.23
C GLU A 591 16.83 23.82 -31.69
N ASP A 592 16.41 22.61 -31.31
CA ASP A 592 17.04 21.35 -31.69
C ASP A 592 16.70 20.92 -33.14
N GLY A 593 15.83 21.65 -33.84
CA GLY A 593 15.39 21.31 -35.21
C GLY A 593 14.56 20.03 -35.29
N LYS A 594 13.81 19.70 -34.23
CA LYS A 594 12.95 18.53 -34.12
C LYS A 594 11.49 18.86 -34.40
N ASN A 595 10.75 17.83 -34.81
CA ASN A 595 9.31 17.97 -35.05
C ASN A 595 8.56 17.93 -33.72
N ASN A 596 7.60 18.85 -33.55
CA ASN A 596 6.73 18.98 -32.39
C ASN A 596 5.31 19.27 -32.86
N LEU A 597 4.29 18.73 -32.19
CA LEU A 597 2.90 18.94 -32.61
C LEU A 597 2.47 20.42 -32.64
N VAL A 598 2.92 21.24 -31.69
CA VAL A 598 2.62 22.69 -31.66
C VAL A 598 3.14 23.37 -32.94
N LEU A 599 4.37 23.04 -33.34
CA LEU A 599 5.02 23.59 -34.53
C LEU A 599 4.39 23.05 -35.82
N LEU A 600 4.02 21.77 -35.85
CA LEU A 600 3.32 21.17 -36.99
C LEU A 600 1.93 21.77 -37.18
N TYR A 601 1.19 21.99 -36.09
CA TYR A 601 -0.12 22.65 -36.14
C TYR A 601 0.00 24.08 -36.68
N LEU A 602 0.97 24.84 -36.19
CA LEU A 602 1.26 26.19 -36.69
C LEU A 602 1.56 26.19 -38.20
N LYS A 603 2.28 25.17 -38.68
CA LYS A 603 2.64 25.03 -40.09
C LYS A 603 1.45 24.65 -40.97
N GLU A 604 0.57 23.76 -40.50
CA GLU A 604 -0.65 23.36 -41.22
C GLU A 604 -1.76 24.42 -41.16
N ASN A 605 -1.67 25.37 -40.22
CA ASN A 605 -2.65 26.45 -40.02
C ASN A 605 -1.96 27.83 -40.06
N PRO A 606 -1.62 28.38 -41.26
CA PRO A 606 -0.83 29.60 -41.39
C PRO A 606 -1.46 30.87 -40.80
N GLU A 607 -2.77 30.85 -40.54
CA GLU A 607 -3.50 31.97 -39.92
C GLU A 607 -3.42 31.95 -38.38
N ALA A 608 -3.03 30.81 -37.79
CA ALA A 608 -2.90 30.65 -36.35
C ALA A 608 -1.56 31.22 -35.85
N ASN A 609 -1.54 31.74 -34.62
CA ASN A 609 -0.29 31.99 -33.92
C ASN A 609 0.09 30.82 -32.99
N ILE A 610 1.22 30.95 -32.27
CA ILE A 610 1.69 29.89 -31.37
C ILE A 610 0.72 29.61 -30.21
N GLU A 611 0.07 30.65 -29.67
CA GLU A 611 -0.91 30.51 -28.58
C GLU A 611 -2.19 29.82 -29.07
N ASP A 612 -2.63 30.11 -30.30
CA ASP A 612 -3.76 29.41 -30.92
C ASP A 612 -3.45 27.91 -31.08
N SER A 613 -2.21 27.60 -31.49
CA SER A 613 -1.73 26.21 -31.64
C SER A 613 -1.69 25.49 -30.28
N ILE A 614 -1.14 26.13 -29.26
CA ILE A 614 -1.12 25.62 -27.88
C ILE A 614 -2.54 25.40 -27.36
N SER A 615 -3.44 26.36 -27.59
CA SER A 615 -4.85 26.29 -27.18
C SER A 615 -5.58 25.12 -27.86
N ALA A 616 -5.40 24.93 -29.17
CA ALA A 616 -5.96 23.82 -29.92
C ALA A 616 -5.51 22.45 -29.35
N ILE A 617 -4.22 22.33 -29.04
CA ILE A 617 -3.66 21.09 -28.49
C ILE A 617 -4.11 20.87 -27.04
N LYS A 618 -4.21 21.91 -26.21
CA LYS A 618 -4.79 21.85 -24.85
C LYS A 618 -6.25 21.37 -24.88
N ASN A 619 -7.07 21.91 -25.79
CA ASN A 619 -8.45 21.47 -25.96
C ASN A 619 -8.55 20.00 -26.36
N MET A 620 -7.69 19.56 -27.28
CA MET A 620 -7.60 18.14 -27.65
C MET A 620 -7.19 17.27 -26.45
N LEU A 621 -6.17 17.69 -25.71
CA LEU A 621 -5.69 17.00 -24.52
C LEU A 621 -6.78 16.86 -23.45
N ASP A 622 -7.54 17.92 -23.18
CA ASP A 622 -8.62 17.89 -22.18
C ASP A 622 -9.75 16.93 -22.57
N GLN A 623 -10.11 16.85 -23.86
CA GLN A 623 -11.03 15.83 -24.35
C GLN A 623 -10.49 14.40 -24.14
N LYS A 624 -9.21 14.16 -24.47
CA LYS A 624 -8.59 12.84 -24.28
C LYS A 624 -8.47 12.45 -22.81
N LYS A 625 -8.20 13.39 -21.90
CA LYS A 625 -8.21 13.14 -20.45
C LYS A 625 -9.59 12.76 -19.93
N LYS A 626 -10.65 13.47 -20.33
CA LYS A 626 -12.04 13.13 -19.95
C LYS A 626 -12.43 11.73 -20.42
N GLU A 627 -12.05 11.37 -21.65
CA GLU A 627 -12.25 10.02 -22.18
C GLU A 627 -11.44 8.97 -21.40
N PHE A 628 -10.17 9.27 -21.10
CA PHE A 628 -9.29 8.43 -20.29
C PHE A 628 -9.89 8.17 -18.91
N LEU A 629 -10.36 9.21 -18.21
CA LEU A 629 -10.96 9.11 -16.87
C LEU A 629 -12.20 8.22 -16.88
N LYS A 630 -13.06 8.36 -17.91
CA LYS A 630 -14.21 7.47 -18.10
C LYS A 630 -13.78 6.00 -18.19
N HIS A 631 -12.77 5.68 -18.98
CA HIS A 631 -12.25 4.32 -19.09
C HIS A 631 -11.56 3.81 -17.81
N ALA A 632 -10.84 4.69 -17.11
CA ALA A 632 -10.07 4.35 -15.93
C ALA A 632 -10.94 4.15 -14.67
N LEU A 633 -11.98 4.96 -14.50
CA LEU A 633 -12.81 5.00 -13.27
C LEU A 633 -14.09 4.15 -13.37
N VAL A 634 -14.66 3.98 -14.56
CA VAL A 634 -15.89 3.17 -14.74
C VAL A 634 -15.54 1.69 -14.79
N ASN A 635 -15.98 0.93 -13.78
CA ASN A 635 -15.61 -0.48 -13.60
C ASN A 635 -15.96 -1.36 -14.81
N HIS A 636 -17.11 -1.14 -15.45
CA HIS A 636 -17.63 -1.97 -16.55
C HIS A 636 -17.15 -1.54 -17.97
N MET A 637 -16.36 -0.46 -18.07
CA MET A 637 -15.83 0.01 -19.36
C MET A 637 -14.52 -0.67 -19.74
N GLY A 638 -14.48 -1.37 -20.87
CA GLY A 638 -13.29 -2.07 -21.36
C GLY A 638 -12.97 -3.38 -20.64
N GLN A 639 -12.00 -4.14 -21.18
CA GLN A 639 -11.67 -5.49 -20.71
C GLN A 639 -10.53 -5.52 -19.66
N MET A 640 -9.98 -4.36 -19.30
CA MET A 640 -8.79 -4.26 -18.44
C MET A 640 -9.14 -4.34 -16.95
N PRO A 641 -8.42 -5.14 -16.13
CA PRO A 641 -8.65 -5.21 -14.68
C PRO A 641 -8.49 -3.87 -13.95
N LYS A 642 -9.23 -3.67 -12.86
CA LYS A 642 -9.21 -2.43 -12.06
C LYS A 642 -7.80 -2.03 -11.60
N SER A 643 -7.00 -3.00 -11.14
CA SER A 643 -5.63 -2.75 -10.70
C SER A 643 -4.74 -2.25 -11.85
N CYS A 644 -4.94 -2.75 -13.06
CA CYS A 644 -4.21 -2.30 -14.25
C CYS A 644 -4.66 -0.90 -14.68
N LYS A 645 -5.97 -0.61 -14.61
CA LYS A 645 -6.51 0.75 -14.85
C LYS A 645 -5.92 1.77 -13.88
N GLN A 646 -5.78 1.41 -12.60
CA GLN A 646 -5.15 2.25 -11.58
C GLN A 646 -3.68 2.55 -11.89
N LEU A 647 -2.93 1.57 -12.41
CA LEU A 647 -1.55 1.80 -12.82
C LEU A 647 -1.46 2.74 -14.04
N HIS A 648 -2.36 2.61 -15.02
CA HIS A 648 -2.45 3.56 -16.13
C HIS A 648 -2.77 4.97 -15.64
N LEU A 649 -3.72 5.10 -14.71
CA LEU A 649 -4.05 6.39 -14.11
C LEU A 649 -2.85 6.98 -13.36
N SER A 650 -2.11 6.16 -12.59
CA SER A 650 -0.89 6.61 -11.91
C SER A 650 0.14 7.13 -12.91
N CYS A 651 0.32 6.42 -14.04
CA CYS A 651 1.21 6.86 -15.11
C CYS A 651 0.76 8.18 -15.75
N LEU A 652 -0.52 8.36 -16.07
CA LEU A 652 -1.02 9.63 -16.58
C LEU A 652 -0.82 10.77 -15.58
N LYS A 653 -1.04 10.51 -14.28
CA LYS A 653 -0.78 11.51 -13.23
C LYS A 653 0.69 11.93 -13.17
N VAL A 654 1.62 11.00 -13.38
CA VAL A 654 3.05 11.30 -13.47
C VAL A 654 3.36 12.21 -14.65
N PHE A 655 2.86 11.90 -15.86
CA PHE A 655 3.05 12.77 -17.02
C PHE A 655 2.40 14.14 -16.81
N GLN A 656 1.18 14.19 -16.25
CA GLN A 656 0.52 15.44 -15.94
C GLN A 656 1.35 16.26 -14.96
N MET A 657 1.87 15.66 -13.90
CA MET A 657 2.73 16.36 -12.94
C MET A 657 4.00 16.90 -13.60
N PHE A 658 4.70 16.11 -14.42
CA PHE A 658 5.93 16.56 -15.08
C PHE A 658 5.72 17.69 -16.08
N PHE A 659 4.53 17.78 -16.69
CA PHE A 659 4.24 18.66 -17.81
C PHE A 659 3.02 19.58 -17.59
N ASN A 660 2.61 19.81 -16.33
CA ASN A 660 1.38 20.55 -16.04
C ASN A 660 1.47 22.01 -16.52
N ASN A 661 2.50 22.73 -16.05
CA ASN A 661 2.71 24.15 -16.30
C ASN A 661 4.09 24.46 -16.92
N ALA A 662 5.01 23.49 -16.86
CA ALA A 662 6.37 23.57 -17.39
C ALA A 662 6.89 22.14 -17.60
N ASN A 663 8.02 21.97 -18.29
CA ASN A 663 8.74 20.69 -18.33
C ASN A 663 9.63 20.53 -17.09
N LEU A 664 9.05 19.99 -16.02
CA LEU A 664 9.76 19.77 -14.75
C LEU A 664 10.77 18.63 -14.82
N TYR A 665 10.60 17.71 -15.78
CA TYR A 665 11.46 16.52 -15.91
C TYR A 665 12.89 16.89 -16.32
N ASP A 666 13.02 17.90 -17.18
CA ASP A 666 14.31 18.43 -17.62
C ASP A 666 15.07 19.18 -16.50
N SER A 667 14.38 19.62 -15.44
CA SER A 667 15.01 20.33 -14.32
C SER A 667 15.63 19.39 -13.28
N ASP A 668 16.87 19.66 -12.89
CA ASP A 668 17.57 18.95 -11.80
C ASP A 668 17.27 19.50 -10.41
N THR A 669 16.55 20.62 -10.32
CA THR A 669 16.40 21.36 -9.04
C THR A 669 14.95 21.53 -8.62
N VAL A 670 14.01 21.71 -9.56
CA VAL A 670 12.65 22.15 -9.24
C VAL A 670 11.87 21.14 -8.39
N MET A 671 12.05 19.84 -8.60
CA MET A 671 11.36 18.79 -7.83
C MET A 671 12.18 18.23 -6.65
N LEU A 672 13.34 18.80 -6.33
CA LEU A 672 14.18 18.30 -5.25
C LEU A 672 13.48 18.36 -3.90
N GLU A 673 12.71 19.41 -3.64
CA GLU A 673 11.96 19.55 -2.39
C GLU A 673 10.86 18.49 -2.27
N ASP A 674 10.11 18.25 -3.34
CA ASP A 674 9.08 17.21 -3.38
C ASP A 674 9.67 15.81 -3.22
N ILE A 675 10.82 15.53 -3.86
CA ILE A 675 11.56 14.27 -3.70
C ILE A 675 12.00 14.10 -2.24
N LYS A 676 12.55 15.15 -1.63
CA LYS A 676 12.95 15.13 -0.21
C LYS A 676 11.76 14.86 0.69
N LYS A 677 10.67 15.60 0.54
CA LYS A 677 9.43 15.40 1.30
C LYS A 677 8.86 13.99 1.13
N ALA A 678 8.87 13.42 -0.08
CA ALA A 678 8.31 12.10 -0.31
C ALA A 678 9.15 10.95 0.27
N ILE A 679 10.47 11.06 0.21
CA ILE A 679 11.38 9.91 0.44
C ILE A 679 12.22 10.06 1.72
N TYR A 680 12.69 11.27 2.04
CA TYR A 680 13.76 11.47 3.01
C TYR A 680 13.35 12.28 4.25
N ASP A 681 12.60 13.36 4.06
CA ASP A 681 12.31 14.29 5.15
C ASP A 681 11.26 13.69 6.10
N PRO A 682 11.48 13.72 7.42
CA PRO A 682 10.48 13.28 8.39
C PRO A 682 9.24 14.18 8.33
N LEU A 683 8.09 13.67 8.80
CA LEU A 683 6.87 14.48 8.94
C LEU A 683 7.06 15.58 9.99
N GLU A 684 6.52 16.77 9.72
CA GLU A 684 6.44 17.88 10.66
C GLU A 684 5.13 17.81 11.44
N VAL A 685 5.12 17.16 12.61
CA VAL A 685 3.92 17.02 13.46
C VAL A 685 4.18 17.63 14.84
N GLU A 686 3.37 18.60 15.27
CA GLU A 686 3.34 19.05 16.66
C GLU A 686 2.59 18.02 17.52
N VAL A 687 3.31 17.32 18.40
CA VAL A 687 2.68 16.37 19.34
C VAL A 687 1.96 17.17 20.44
N LYS A 688 0.64 17.37 20.30
CA LYS A 688 -0.20 17.84 21.41
C LYS A 688 -0.27 16.73 22.45
N GLY A 689 0.48 16.89 23.54
CA GLY A 689 0.41 16.01 24.70
C GLY A 689 -1.01 16.01 25.26
N SER A 690 -1.66 14.86 25.27
CA SER A 690 -2.98 14.68 25.86
C SER A 690 -2.91 14.88 27.37
N MET A 691 -3.82 15.71 27.88
CA MET A 691 -4.09 15.85 29.30
C MET A 691 -4.68 14.54 29.84
N LEU A 692 -3.85 13.68 30.41
CA LEU A 692 -4.25 12.72 31.43
C LEU A 692 -3.73 13.24 32.77
N GLN A 693 -4.59 14.00 33.47
CA GLN A 693 -4.41 14.26 34.89
C GLN A 693 -4.67 12.95 35.65
N GLU A 694 -3.61 12.21 35.98
CA GLU A 694 -3.64 11.30 37.12
C GLU A 694 -3.00 11.98 38.32
N HIS A 695 -3.86 12.31 39.29
CA HIS A 695 -3.48 12.65 40.65
C HIS A 695 -2.68 11.50 41.28
N THR A 696 -1.36 11.63 41.40
CA THR A 696 -0.65 11.11 42.58
C THR A 696 0.53 12.01 42.93
N SER A 697 0.58 12.36 44.21
CA SER A 697 1.53 13.26 44.84
C SER A 697 2.95 12.68 44.88
N GLY A 698 3.91 13.49 44.45
CA GLY A 698 5.22 13.63 45.09
C GLY A 698 6.26 12.56 44.80
N HIS A 699 7.09 12.78 43.78
CA HIS A 699 8.55 12.94 43.94
C HIS A 699 9.15 13.51 42.65
N LYS A 700 9.88 14.63 42.79
CA LYS A 700 10.66 15.27 41.72
C LYS A 700 11.68 14.29 41.13
N LEU A 701 11.50 13.90 39.88
CA LEU A 701 12.59 13.47 38.99
C LEU A 701 12.60 14.39 37.77
N LYS A 702 13.58 15.29 37.72
CA LYS A 702 13.92 16.07 36.51
C LYS A 702 14.41 15.08 35.44
N MET A 703 13.55 14.75 34.48
CA MET A 703 13.95 14.14 33.22
C MET A 703 14.24 15.29 32.24
N ASN A 704 15.50 15.73 32.22
CA ASN A 704 16.01 16.52 31.09
C ASN A 704 16.02 15.61 29.87
N LEU A 705 15.31 16.01 28.81
CA LEU A 705 15.38 15.40 27.50
C LEU A 705 16.84 15.32 27.03
N LEU A 706 17.35 14.10 26.85
CA LEU A 706 18.56 13.78 26.10
C LEU A 706 18.27 13.76 24.58
N SER A 707 17.52 14.74 24.06
CA SER A 707 17.30 14.95 22.63
C SER A 707 18.20 16.08 22.13
N SER A 708 19.50 15.81 22.00
CA SER A 708 20.41 16.66 21.19
C SER A 708 21.80 16.07 20.97
N ASN A 709 22.24 15.09 21.76
CA ASN A 709 23.60 14.54 21.64
C ASN A 709 23.72 13.12 21.05
N LEU A 710 22.60 12.44 20.71
CA LEU A 710 22.63 11.12 20.05
C LEU A 710 22.45 11.18 18.52
N LEU A 711 22.07 12.35 17.96
CA LEU A 711 21.77 12.51 16.53
C LEU A 711 22.94 13.05 15.68
N ASN A 712 24.06 13.46 16.30
CA ASN A 712 25.19 14.05 15.58
C ASN A 712 26.43 13.14 15.42
N HIS A 713 26.43 11.94 16.01
CA HIS A 713 27.55 10.99 15.83
C HIS A 713 27.30 9.89 14.76
N SER A 714 26.11 9.81 14.17
CA SER A 714 25.76 8.78 13.16
C SER A 714 25.80 9.25 11.70
N ARG A 715 26.18 10.52 11.42
CA ARG A 715 26.11 11.12 10.06
C ARG A 715 27.42 11.16 9.26
N LYS A 716 28.47 10.43 9.65
CA LYS A 716 29.69 10.28 8.83
C LYS A 716 30.17 8.83 8.79
N SER A 717 29.46 7.98 8.06
CA SER A 717 29.94 6.68 7.53
C SER A 717 28.77 5.92 6.90
N LEU A 718 28.24 6.39 5.76
CA LEU A 718 27.20 5.66 5.01
C LEU A 718 27.34 5.95 3.51
N THR A 719 28.54 5.67 3.00
CA THR A 719 28.81 5.47 1.59
C THR A 719 29.76 4.27 1.54
N ILE A 720 29.39 3.22 0.79
CA ILE A 720 30.11 1.93 0.66
C ILE A 720 29.90 0.94 1.84
N CYS A 721 28.64 0.67 2.26
CA CYS A 721 28.36 -0.39 3.26
C CYS A 721 27.09 -1.24 2.98
N SER A 722 26.64 -1.30 1.72
CA SER A 722 25.40 -2.00 1.35
C SER A 722 25.61 -3.29 0.53
N ILE A 723 26.87 -3.64 0.22
CA ILE A 723 27.22 -4.87 -0.53
C ILE A 723 28.21 -5.77 0.25
N SER A 724 28.92 -5.22 1.24
CA SER A 724 29.79 -5.98 2.15
C SER A 724 29.05 -6.73 3.29
N LYS A 725 27.73 -6.57 3.41
CA LYS A 725 26.92 -7.14 4.52
C LYS A 725 26.47 -8.60 4.31
N LEU A 726 26.76 -9.23 3.17
CA LEU A 726 26.55 -10.67 3.01
C LEU A 726 27.75 -11.52 3.49
N THR A 727 28.87 -10.89 3.86
CA THR A 727 30.08 -11.62 4.28
C THR A 727 30.71 -11.14 5.59
N SER A 728 30.11 -10.19 6.33
CA SER A 728 30.50 -9.98 7.74
C SER A 728 29.47 -9.14 8.52
N LYS A 729 28.90 -9.75 9.57
CA LYS A 729 27.98 -9.21 10.60
C LYS A 729 26.47 -9.15 10.27
N GLY A 730 25.76 -10.21 10.67
CA GLY A 730 24.49 -10.06 11.38
C GLY A 730 23.29 -10.84 10.86
N TRP A 731 23.42 -12.09 10.39
CA TRP A 731 22.22 -12.86 10.03
C TRP A 731 21.43 -13.28 11.28
N TRP A 732 20.19 -13.76 11.12
CA TRP A 732 19.30 -14.19 12.22
C TRP A 732 19.99 -15.09 13.26
N CYS A 733 21.01 -15.85 12.86
CA CYS A 733 21.82 -16.69 13.73
C CYS A 733 22.77 -15.91 14.65
N GLU A 734 23.27 -14.74 14.24
CA GLU A 734 24.06 -13.84 15.11
C GLU A 734 23.17 -13.18 16.16
N GLU A 735 21.96 -12.75 15.78
CA GLU A 735 20.97 -12.20 16.73
C GLU A 735 20.45 -13.25 17.72
N SER A 736 20.35 -14.50 17.27
CA SER A 736 19.90 -15.63 18.09
C SER A 736 21.02 -16.26 18.93
N GLY A 737 22.27 -15.81 18.77
CA GLY A 737 23.45 -16.38 19.44
C GLY A 737 23.88 -17.76 18.94
N LEU A 738 23.27 -18.27 17.85
CA LEU A 738 23.59 -19.57 17.24
C LEU A 738 24.98 -19.58 16.59
N THR A 739 25.48 -18.43 16.11
CA THR A 739 26.83 -18.32 15.55
C THR A 739 27.94 -18.46 16.59
N ASP A 740 27.62 -18.16 17.85
CA ASP A 740 28.60 -18.11 18.95
C ASP A 740 28.77 -19.47 19.64
N MET A 741 28.05 -20.50 19.17
CA MET A 741 28.06 -21.84 19.76
C MET A 741 29.35 -22.61 19.45
N GLY A 742 30.06 -22.31 18.36
CA GLY A 742 31.40 -22.85 18.06
C GLY A 742 31.47 -24.31 17.60
N PHE A 743 30.38 -25.09 17.69
CA PHE A 743 30.32 -26.50 17.27
C PHE A 743 29.24 -26.81 16.21
N GLY A 744 28.14 -26.05 16.18
CA GLY A 744 27.00 -26.36 15.32
C GLY A 744 27.25 -25.99 13.85
N ARG A 745 26.88 -26.87 12.93
CA ARG A 745 26.82 -26.60 11.48
C ARG A 745 25.68 -25.61 11.19
N GLU A 746 25.93 -24.34 11.48
CA GLU A 746 24.99 -23.23 11.26
C GLU A 746 24.68 -23.03 9.77
N LYS A 747 25.60 -23.40 8.86
CA LYS A 747 25.52 -23.46 7.37
C LYS A 747 24.40 -22.63 6.74
N SER A 748 24.27 -21.39 7.19
CA SER A 748 23.23 -20.42 6.81
C SER A 748 23.08 -20.27 5.31
N THR A 749 24.22 -20.06 4.67
CA THR A 749 24.34 -19.85 3.23
C THR A 749 23.89 -21.10 2.47
N TYR A 750 24.16 -22.30 2.99
CA TYR A 750 23.80 -23.56 2.35
C TYR A 750 22.29 -23.80 2.47
N CYS A 751 21.72 -23.61 3.66
CA CYS A 751 20.30 -23.78 3.92
C CYS A 751 19.44 -22.84 3.07
N TYR A 752 19.83 -21.57 2.97
CA TYR A 752 19.13 -20.61 2.11
C TYR A 752 19.33 -20.91 0.62
N PHE A 753 20.57 -21.16 0.18
CA PHE A 753 20.88 -21.48 -1.21
C PHE A 753 20.09 -22.70 -1.70
N ALA A 754 20.04 -23.77 -0.92
CA ALA A 754 19.42 -25.01 -1.34
C ALA A 754 17.91 -24.86 -1.59
N ILE A 755 17.19 -24.15 -0.71
CA ILE A 755 15.76 -23.91 -0.95
C ILE A 755 15.51 -22.89 -2.06
N ALA A 756 16.41 -21.91 -2.23
CA ALA A 756 16.34 -20.94 -3.32
C ALA A 756 16.57 -21.58 -4.70
N SER A 757 17.53 -22.51 -4.81
CA SER A 757 17.88 -23.18 -6.07
C SER A 757 16.90 -24.31 -6.45
N SER A 758 16.30 -24.99 -5.46
CA SER A 758 15.39 -26.12 -5.68
C SER A 758 13.94 -25.74 -5.98
N SER A 759 13.53 -24.52 -5.62
CA SER A 759 12.14 -24.07 -5.71
C SER A 759 11.91 -23.09 -6.87
N LYS A 760 10.83 -23.30 -7.65
CA LYS A 760 10.30 -22.29 -8.59
C LYS A 760 9.37 -21.29 -7.89
N LEU A 761 9.48 -21.17 -6.57
CA LEU A 761 8.62 -20.38 -5.70
C LEU A 761 9.15 -18.94 -5.65
N SER A 762 9.24 -18.28 -6.80
CA SER A 762 9.79 -16.92 -6.89
C SER A 762 9.04 -15.88 -6.04
N TYR A 763 7.77 -16.14 -5.68
CA TYR A 763 6.89 -15.20 -4.98
C TYR A 763 6.83 -15.31 -3.46
N PHE A 764 7.66 -16.12 -2.81
CA PHE A 764 7.62 -16.25 -1.35
C PHE A 764 9.02 -16.25 -0.74
N SER A 765 9.71 -15.11 -0.82
CA SER A 765 10.99 -14.88 -0.12
C SER A 765 10.89 -15.23 1.37
N GLU A 766 9.79 -14.84 2.01
CA GLU A 766 9.46 -15.16 3.41
C GLU A 766 9.43 -16.67 3.69
N ILE A 767 8.80 -17.47 2.82
CA ILE A 767 8.71 -18.93 3.00
C ILE A 767 10.09 -19.59 2.86
N ARG A 768 10.93 -19.12 1.93
CA ARG A 768 12.30 -19.62 1.79
C ARG A 768 13.15 -19.30 3.03
N ILE A 769 12.98 -18.12 3.60
CA ILE A 769 13.64 -17.72 4.85
C ILE A 769 13.19 -18.63 6.00
N LEU A 770 11.88 -18.89 6.15
CA LEU A 770 11.37 -19.76 7.22
C LEU A 770 11.84 -21.21 7.09
N VAL A 771 11.90 -21.75 5.87
CA VAL A 771 12.49 -23.08 5.61
C VAL A 771 13.97 -23.09 6.00
N ALA A 772 14.73 -22.06 5.61
CA ALA A 772 16.15 -21.96 5.95
C ALA A 772 16.36 -21.86 7.47
N LYS A 773 15.63 -20.97 8.17
CA LYS A 773 15.66 -20.85 9.65
C LYS A 773 15.35 -22.18 10.32
N SER A 774 14.30 -22.87 9.87
CA SER A 774 13.92 -24.19 10.42
C SER A 774 15.04 -25.23 10.21
N ALA A 775 15.68 -25.24 9.04
CA ALA A 775 16.78 -26.15 8.75
C ALA A 775 18.02 -25.87 9.60
N ILE A 776 18.32 -24.61 9.92
CA ILE A 776 19.47 -24.24 10.75
C ILE A 776 19.26 -24.65 12.21
N ILE A 777 18.07 -24.43 12.76
CA ILE A 777 17.76 -24.92 14.11
C ILE A 777 17.90 -26.44 14.14
N VAL A 778 17.40 -27.12 13.11
CA VAL A 778 17.53 -28.57 12.99
C VAL A 778 19.00 -28.98 13.03
N THR A 779 19.86 -28.37 12.22
CA THR A 779 21.26 -28.82 12.12
C THR A 779 22.07 -28.47 13.37
N VAL A 780 21.87 -27.29 13.94
CA VAL A 780 22.57 -26.89 15.17
C VAL A 780 22.10 -27.69 16.38
N ALA A 781 20.80 -27.98 16.48
CA ALA A 781 20.28 -28.83 17.55
C ALA A 781 20.74 -30.28 17.40
N ASP A 782 20.65 -30.86 16.19
CA ASP A 782 21.14 -32.21 15.89
C ASP A 782 22.62 -32.37 16.28
N ASP A 783 23.48 -31.42 15.89
CA ASP A 783 24.91 -31.41 16.27
C ASP A 783 25.12 -31.31 17.80
N PHE A 784 24.26 -30.56 18.49
CA PHE A 784 24.31 -30.49 19.96
C PHE A 784 23.97 -31.85 20.60
N PHE A 785 22.97 -32.56 20.06
CA PHE A 785 22.58 -33.90 20.53
C PHE A 785 23.64 -34.96 20.21
N ASP A 786 24.35 -34.78 19.11
CA ASP A 786 25.32 -35.73 18.59
C ASP A 786 26.70 -35.65 19.23
N PHE A 787 27.22 -34.43 19.45
CA PHE A 787 28.65 -34.25 19.74
C PHE A 787 28.97 -33.51 21.03
N GLU A 788 28.07 -32.67 21.54
CA GLU A 788 28.42 -31.68 22.58
C GLU A 788 27.63 -31.81 23.88
N GLY A 789 26.34 -32.12 23.80
CA GLY A 789 25.47 -32.17 24.97
C GLY A 789 25.74 -33.37 25.87
N SER A 790 25.90 -33.12 27.18
CA SER A 790 25.82 -34.18 28.18
C SER A 790 24.41 -34.78 28.18
N LEU A 791 24.24 -36.03 28.64
CA LEU A 791 22.90 -36.65 28.67
C LEU A 791 21.90 -35.79 29.49
N GLU A 792 22.38 -35.20 30.58
CA GLU A 792 21.62 -34.29 31.42
C GLU A 792 21.23 -32.99 30.69
N ASP A 793 22.15 -32.38 29.92
CA ASP A 793 21.85 -31.17 29.13
C ASP A 793 20.80 -31.44 28.05
N LEU A 794 20.91 -32.58 27.38
CA LEU A 794 19.94 -32.99 26.37
C LEU A 794 18.57 -33.25 27.02
N GLU A 795 18.52 -33.87 28.20
CA GLU A 795 17.27 -34.18 28.91
C GLU A 795 16.57 -32.90 29.36
N ASN A 796 17.36 -31.96 29.89
CA ASN A 796 16.88 -30.65 30.27
C ASN A 796 16.34 -29.87 29.06
N LEU A 797 17.01 -29.92 27.91
CA LEU A 797 16.54 -29.27 26.69
C LEU A 797 15.27 -29.91 26.12
N THR A 798 15.22 -31.24 26.02
CA THR A 798 14.02 -31.95 25.55
C THR A 798 12.83 -31.70 26.49
N GLU A 799 13.04 -31.69 27.81
CA GLU A 799 11.98 -31.38 28.78
C GLU A 799 11.53 -29.92 28.73
N ALA A 800 12.45 -28.98 28.48
CA ALA A 800 12.13 -27.57 28.26
C ALA A 800 11.28 -27.39 27.00
N VAL A 801 11.61 -28.06 25.89
CA VAL A 801 10.78 -28.07 24.66
C VAL A 801 9.43 -28.76 24.91
N ARG A 802 9.35 -29.79 25.75
CA ARG A 802 8.08 -30.44 26.13
C ARG A 802 7.14 -29.49 26.86
N ARG A 803 7.67 -28.76 27.84
CA ARG A 803 6.91 -27.77 28.65
C ARG A 803 6.72 -26.44 27.92
N TRP A 804 7.58 -26.17 26.94
CA TRP A 804 7.76 -24.88 26.30
C TRP A 804 8.15 -23.77 27.30
N GLU A 805 9.08 -24.09 28.22
CA GLU A 805 9.56 -23.19 29.29
C GLU A 805 11.06 -23.36 29.52
N CYS A 806 11.80 -22.25 29.67
CA CYS A 806 13.28 -22.27 29.75
C CYS A 806 13.88 -22.00 31.15
N MET A 807 13.08 -21.99 32.23
CA MET A 807 13.52 -21.53 33.56
C MET A 807 14.77 -22.23 34.12
N ASN A 808 15.05 -23.46 33.68
CA ASN A 808 16.20 -24.25 34.14
C ASN A 808 17.32 -24.44 33.09
N LEU A 809 17.17 -23.86 31.88
CA LEU A 809 18.17 -24.00 30.82
C LEU A 809 19.32 -22.99 30.97
N LYS A 810 20.55 -23.45 30.74
CA LYS A 810 21.77 -22.63 30.70
C LYS A 810 22.63 -23.01 29.50
N GLY A 811 23.57 -22.14 29.15
CA GLY A 811 24.54 -22.40 28.08
C GLY A 811 23.90 -22.65 26.72
N HIS A 812 24.46 -23.59 25.96
CA HIS A 812 24.08 -23.91 24.59
C HIS A 812 22.61 -24.34 24.44
N GLY A 813 22.08 -25.13 25.39
CA GLY A 813 20.67 -25.53 25.35
C GLY A 813 19.69 -24.36 25.46
N LYS A 814 20.05 -23.31 26.21
CA LYS A 814 19.24 -22.09 26.29
C LYS A 814 19.21 -21.33 24.96
N ILE A 815 20.36 -21.19 24.30
CA ILE A 815 20.47 -20.51 23.01
C ILE A 815 19.59 -21.20 21.95
N ILE A 816 19.66 -22.53 21.87
CA ILE A 816 18.83 -23.32 20.95
C ILE A 816 17.35 -23.14 21.25
N PHE A 817 16.96 -23.21 22.53
CA PHE A 817 15.57 -23.03 22.94
C PHE A 817 15.04 -21.63 22.61
N ASP A 818 15.78 -20.58 22.95
CA ASP A 818 15.36 -19.19 22.72
C ASP A 818 15.22 -18.91 21.21
N ALA A 819 16.14 -19.44 20.37
CA ALA A 819 16.03 -19.35 18.91
C ALA A 819 14.80 -20.10 18.35
N LEU A 820 14.52 -21.28 18.89
CA LEU A 820 13.35 -22.09 18.53
C LEU A 820 12.04 -21.44 18.94
N GLU A 821 11.98 -20.89 20.16
CA GLU A 821 10.81 -20.19 20.68
C GLU A 821 10.46 -18.99 19.80
N ASN A 822 11.46 -18.20 19.41
CA ASN A 822 11.27 -17.08 18.50
C ASN A 822 10.72 -17.53 17.15
N LEU A 823 11.33 -18.54 16.52
CA LEU A 823 10.89 -19.05 15.22
C LEU A 823 9.44 -19.58 15.28
N VAL A 824 9.10 -20.36 16.30
CA VAL A 824 7.76 -20.95 16.43
C VAL A 824 6.71 -19.89 16.76
N THR A 825 7.06 -18.90 17.59
CA THR A 825 6.18 -17.77 17.91
C THR A 825 5.89 -16.95 16.66
N ASP A 826 6.90 -16.67 15.84
CA ASP A 826 6.74 -15.96 14.57
C ASP A 826 5.81 -16.71 13.61
N ILE A 827 6.03 -18.01 13.40
CA ILE A 827 5.18 -18.81 12.51
C ILE A 827 3.74 -18.87 13.04
N ALA A 828 3.56 -19.06 14.35
CA ALA A 828 2.24 -19.10 14.97
C ALA A 828 1.52 -17.75 14.85
N ARG A 829 2.23 -16.64 15.03
CA ARG A 829 1.72 -15.28 14.87
C ARG A 829 1.29 -15.02 13.42
N ILE A 830 2.15 -15.29 12.44
CA ILE A 830 1.83 -15.11 11.01
C ILE A 830 0.62 -15.96 10.61
N TYR A 831 0.53 -17.21 11.09
CA TYR A 831 -0.62 -18.06 10.81
C TYR A 831 -1.90 -17.52 11.46
N PHE A 832 -1.82 -17.02 12.69
CA PHE A 832 -2.95 -16.41 13.40
C PHE A 832 -3.44 -15.12 12.71
N GLU A 833 -2.53 -14.29 12.22
CA GLU A 833 -2.83 -13.10 11.43
C GLU A 833 -3.60 -13.45 10.15
N ARG A 834 -3.16 -14.49 9.42
CA ARG A 834 -3.76 -14.91 8.14
C ARG A 834 -5.08 -15.68 8.30
N HIS A 835 -5.23 -16.47 9.35
CA HIS A 835 -6.33 -17.47 9.44
C HIS A 835 -7.15 -17.42 10.72
N ARG A 836 -6.84 -16.52 11.66
CA ARG A 836 -7.53 -16.37 12.96
C ARG A 836 -7.64 -17.69 13.74
N LYS A 837 -6.64 -18.56 13.58
CA LYS A 837 -6.55 -19.88 14.23
C LYS A 837 -5.19 -20.01 14.89
N ASN A 838 -5.17 -20.45 16.14
CA ASN A 838 -3.94 -20.71 16.85
C ASN A 838 -3.38 -22.09 16.46
N VAL A 839 -2.12 -22.12 16.01
CA VAL A 839 -1.38 -23.34 15.64
C VAL A 839 -0.21 -23.63 16.57
N MET A 840 0.03 -22.78 17.59
CA MET A 840 1.16 -22.86 18.52
C MET A 840 1.33 -24.28 19.08
N LYS A 841 0.28 -24.86 19.64
CA LYS A 841 0.32 -26.21 20.23
C LYS A 841 0.68 -27.32 19.22
N TYR A 842 0.38 -27.14 17.94
CA TYR A 842 0.76 -28.10 16.89
C TYR A 842 2.25 -27.97 16.55
N LEU A 843 2.76 -26.73 16.47
CA LEU A 843 4.18 -26.45 16.22
C LEU A 843 5.04 -26.90 17.40
N GLN A 844 4.64 -26.57 18.64
CA GLN A 844 5.32 -26.98 19.86
C GLN A 844 5.44 -28.51 19.95
N ASN A 845 4.33 -29.23 19.71
CA ASN A 845 4.35 -30.69 19.75
C ASN A 845 5.23 -31.28 18.63
N MET A 846 5.22 -30.68 17.43
CA MET A 846 6.07 -31.12 16.32
C MET A 846 7.57 -31.04 16.66
N TRP A 847 7.99 -29.91 17.23
CA TRP A 847 9.36 -29.73 17.68
C TRP A 847 9.70 -30.63 18.87
N TYR A 848 8.78 -30.80 19.83
CA TYR A 848 8.97 -31.75 20.92
C TYR A 848 9.21 -33.18 20.42
N GLN A 849 8.41 -33.68 19.46
CA GLN A 849 8.64 -35.01 18.89
C GLN A 849 10.03 -35.14 18.23
N THR A 850 10.50 -34.08 17.58
CA THR A 850 11.84 -34.07 16.95
C THR A 850 12.96 -34.13 18.00
N PHE A 851 12.89 -33.29 19.04
CA PHE A 851 13.86 -33.31 20.15
C PHE A 851 13.80 -34.62 20.97
N LEU A 852 12.62 -35.22 21.08
CA LEU A 852 12.48 -36.54 21.70
C LEU A 852 13.14 -37.63 20.84
N SER A 853 13.02 -37.57 19.52
CA SER A 853 13.68 -38.55 18.65
C SER A 853 15.21 -38.45 18.67
N TRP A 854 15.78 -37.24 18.75
CA TRP A 854 17.22 -37.06 18.95
C TRP A 854 17.68 -37.53 20.32
N MET A 855 16.89 -37.31 21.37
CA MET A 855 17.16 -37.87 22.70
C MET A 855 17.24 -39.40 22.69
N ILE A 856 16.33 -40.06 21.97
CA ILE A 856 16.31 -41.52 21.83
C ILE A 856 17.59 -42.00 21.11
N GLU A 857 17.97 -41.36 20.00
CA GLU A 857 19.21 -41.69 19.28
C GLU A 857 20.46 -41.48 20.13
N ALA A 858 20.54 -40.36 20.86
CA ALA A 858 21.64 -40.08 21.78
C ALA A 858 21.74 -41.12 22.91
N ARG A 859 20.60 -41.59 23.44
CA ARG A 859 20.55 -42.69 24.42
C ARG A 859 21.03 -44.00 23.82
N TRP A 860 20.57 -44.35 22.62
CA TRP A 860 20.99 -45.56 21.92
C TRP A 860 22.51 -45.58 21.69
N SER A 861 23.07 -44.47 21.20
CA SER A 861 24.51 -44.33 20.99
C SER A 861 25.28 -44.45 22.31
N LYS A 862 24.89 -43.71 23.36
CA LYS A 862 25.57 -43.73 24.66
C LYS A 862 25.45 -45.06 25.41
N SER A 863 24.34 -45.78 25.26
CA SER A 863 24.14 -47.09 25.89
C SER A 863 24.65 -48.27 25.05
N GLY A 864 25.04 -48.03 23.78
CA GLY A 864 25.32 -49.08 22.81
C GLY A 864 24.11 -49.93 22.43
N TYR A 865 22.89 -49.40 22.60
CA TYR A 865 21.67 -50.12 22.23
C TYR A 865 21.53 -50.14 20.71
N VAL A 866 21.26 -51.34 20.17
CA VAL A 866 21.07 -51.55 18.74
C VAL A 866 19.59 -51.90 18.51
N PRO A 867 18.79 -50.97 17.97
CA PRO A 867 17.36 -51.20 17.68
C PRO A 867 17.18 -52.19 16.52
N SER A 868 15.96 -52.73 16.40
CA SER A 868 15.55 -53.41 15.15
C SER A 868 15.41 -52.40 14.01
N ILE A 869 15.38 -52.87 12.75
CA ILE A 869 15.12 -51.99 11.60
C ILE A 869 13.78 -51.23 11.74
N GLU A 870 12.75 -51.89 12.28
CA GLU A 870 11.44 -51.28 12.49
C GLU A 870 11.49 -50.19 13.56
N GLU A 871 12.08 -50.50 14.72
CA GLU A 871 12.26 -49.56 15.83
C GLU A 871 13.12 -48.36 15.41
N TYR A 872 14.20 -48.60 14.66
CA TYR A 872 15.04 -47.56 14.10
C TYR A 872 14.23 -46.65 13.17
N LEU A 873 13.54 -47.20 12.17
CA LEU A 873 12.82 -46.40 11.19
C LEU A 873 11.69 -45.56 11.81
N GLU A 874 11.02 -46.05 12.84
CA GLU A 874 9.99 -45.28 13.56
C GLU A 874 10.55 -43.99 14.17
N ASN A 875 11.75 -44.06 14.78
CA ASN A 875 12.43 -42.89 15.34
C ASN A 875 13.13 -42.04 14.27
N ALA A 876 13.87 -42.70 13.38
CA ALA A 876 14.77 -42.10 12.39
C ALA A 876 14.02 -41.27 11.34
N MET A 877 12.75 -41.60 11.06
CA MET A 877 11.89 -40.78 10.22
C MET A 877 11.55 -39.43 10.86
N ILE A 878 11.50 -39.34 12.18
CA ILE A 878 11.21 -38.10 12.91
C ILE A 878 12.51 -37.30 13.10
N SER A 879 13.61 -37.95 13.47
CA SER A 879 14.91 -37.30 13.76
C SER A 879 15.53 -36.60 12.54
N ILE A 880 15.28 -37.09 11.32
CA ILE A 880 15.69 -36.35 10.09
C ILE A 880 15.01 -34.98 9.95
N ALA A 881 13.98 -34.68 10.76
CA ALA A 881 13.35 -33.37 10.91
C ALA A 881 12.82 -32.73 9.61
N ALA A 882 12.64 -33.51 8.54
CA ALA A 882 12.12 -33.01 7.27
C ALA A 882 10.72 -32.38 7.40
N HIS A 883 9.93 -32.85 8.38
CA HIS A 883 8.59 -32.38 8.65
C HIS A 883 8.57 -31.02 9.38
N THR A 884 9.48 -30.75 10.33
CA THR A 884 9.65 -29.43 10.97
C THR A 884 10.20 -28.39 10.01
N ILE A 885 11.03 -28.79 9.05
CA ILE A 885 11.53 -27.90 7.99
C ILE A 885 10.41 -27.52 6.99
N THR A 886 9.48 -28.43 6.72
CA THR A 886 8.55 -28.29 5.58
C THR A 886 7.14 -27.86 5.98
N LEU A 887 6.55 -28.44 7.03
CA LEU A 887 5.14 -28.23 7.37
C LEU A 887 4.83 -26.83 7.93
N PRO A 888 5.63 -26.25 8.85
CA PRO A 888 5.38 -24.92 9.37
C PRO A 888 5.39 -23.86 8.24
N PRO A 889 6.38 -23.82 7.32
CA PRO A 889 6.32 -22.91 6.17
C PRO A 889 5.20 -23.28 5.17
N ALA A 890 4.90 -24.56 4.95
CA ALA A 890 3.78 -24.98 4.10
C ALA A 890 2.42 -24.44 4.61
N SER A 891 2.25 -24.33 5.93
CA SER A 891 1.03 -23.82 6.55
C SER A 891 0.72 -22.37 6.18
N LEU A 892 1.74 -21.61 5.77
CA LEU A 892 1.67 -20.18 5.43
C LEU A 892 1.52 -19.93 3.91
N MET A 893 1.49 -20.98 3.09
CA MET A 893 1.27 -20.86 1.65
C MET A 893 -0.15 -20.33 1.34
N ASN A 894 -0.36 -19.70 0.17
CA ASN A 894 -1.64 -19.08 -0.24
C ASN A 894 -2.92 -19.91 0.00
N GLN A 895 -2.82 -21.24 -0.08
CA GLN A 895 -3.86 -22.15 0.38
C GLN A 895 -3.32 -22.82 1.66
N PRO A 896 -3.83 -22.43 2.83
CA PRO A 896 -3.22 -22.87 4.09
C PRO A 896 -3.47 -24.35 4.33
N LEU A 897 -2.47 -24.99 4.91
CA LEU A 897 -2.62 -26.34 5.41
C LEU A 897 -3.61 -26.33 6.59
N PRO A 898 -4.67 -27.17 6.60
CA PRO A 898 -5.54 -27.29 7.76
C PRO A 898 -4.76 -27.74 9.00
N LYS A 899 -5.02 -27.13 10.16
CA LYS A 899 -4.30 -27.41 11.42
C LYS A 899 -4.17 -28.90 11.79
N TYR A 900 -5.18 -29.72 11.43
CA TYR A 900 -5.15 -31.16 11.69
C TYR A 900 -4.07 -31.91 10.89
N MET A 901 -3.59 -31.37 9.77
CA MET A 901 -2.51 -31.95 8.96
C MET A 901 -1.12 -31.69 9.54
N MET A 902 -0.98 -30.78 10.51
CA MET A 902 0.26 -30.54 11.27
C MET A 902 0.35 -31.43 12.52
N ARG A 903 -0.65 -32.28 12.77
CA ARG A 903 -0.63 -33.24 13.86
C ARG A 903 0.36 -34.37 13.58
N TYR A 904 1.29 -34.58 14.51
CA TYR A 904 2.30 -35.64 14.40
C TYR A 904 1.69 -37.04 14.23
N ASP A 905 0.61 -37.34 14.97
CA ASP A 905 -0.09 -38.62 14.93
C ASP A 905 -0.87 -38.86 13.63
N ARG A 906 -0.97 -37.84 12.76
CA ARG A 906 -1.78 -37.87 11.54
C ARG A 906 -1.12 -37.23 10.33
N TYR A 907 0.22 -37.28 10.23
CA TYR A 907 0.90 -36.81 9.04
C TYR A 907 0.38 -37.49 7.77
N GLN A 908 0.11 -36.68 6.75
CA GLN A 908 -0.36 -37.18 5.47
C GLN A 908 0.72 -37.98 4.76
N ALA A 909 0.30 -38.86 3.85
CA ALA A 909 1.18 -39.71 3.06
C ALA A 909 2.35 -38.95 2.43
N LEU A 910 2.11 -37.76 1.86
CA LEU A 910 3.17 -36.97 1.22
C LEU A 910 4.28 -36.54 2.19
N THR A 911 3.93 -36.13 3.41
CA THR A 911 4.91 -35.75 4.45
C THR A 911 5.66 -36.97 4.95
N LYS A 912 4.97 -38.09 5.21
CA LYS A 912 5.63 -39.35 5.61
C LYS A 912 6.62 -39.84 4.54
N LEU A 913 6.23 -39.73 3.27
CA LEU A 913 7.06 -40.09 2.13
C LEU A 913 8.28 -39.15 1.98
N LEU A 914 8.15 -37.86 2.31
CA LEU A 914 9.29 -36.94 2.37
C LEU A 914 10.28 -37.37 3.46
N MET A 915 9.78 -37.63 4.67
CA MET A 915 10.58 -38.02 5.84
C MET A 915 11.38 -39.30 5.57
N VAL A 916 10.70 -40.38 5.15
CA VAL A 916 11.39 -41.65 4.85
C VAL A 916 12.37 -41.49 3.69
N SER A 917 12.02 -40.74 2.64
CA SER A 917 12.94 -40.55 1.51
C SER A 917 14.18 -39.75 1.91
N ALA A 918 14.05 -38.75 2.77
CA ALA A 918 15.17 -37.98 3.31
C ALA A 918 16.06 -38.84 4.21
N ARG A 919 15.47 -39.69 5.07
CA ARG A 919 16.21 -40.59 5.96
C ARG A 919 17.02 -41.64 5.19
N LEU A 920 16.37 -42.35 4.26
CA LEU A 920 17.03 -43.34 3.41
C LEU A 920 18.16 -42.71 2.57
N LEU A 921 17.96 -41.48 2.07
CA LEU A 921 19.01 -40.73 1.39
C LEU A 921 20.22 -40.46 2.29
N ASN A 922 19.97 -40.02 3.54
CA ASN A 922 21.04 -39.77 4.51
C ASN A 922 21.78 -41.07 4.87
N ASP A 923 21.06 -42.12 5.27
CA ASP A 923 21.65 -43.39 5.72
C ASP A 923 22.58 -44.03 4.69
N ILE A 924 22.22 -44.00 3.40
CA ILE A 924 23.06 -44.53 2.31
C ILE A 924 24.41 -43.81 2.23
N GLN A 925 24.45 -42.52 2.54
CA GLN A 925 25.67 -41.70 2.38
C GLN A 925 26.47 -41.55 3.68
N SER A 926 25.82 -41.63 4.85
CA SER A 926 26.44 -41.40 6.15
C SER A 926 26.96 -42.67 6.84
N TYR A 927 26.59 -43.88 6.38
CA TYR A 927 26.84 -45.13 7.12
C TYR A 927 28.28 -45.34 7.60
N LYS A 928 29.30 -44.99 6.79
CA LYS A 928 30.71 -45.15 7.20
C LYS A 928 31.09 -44.23 8.35
N LYS A 929 30.66 -42.96 8.27
CA LYS A 929 30.90 -41.97 9.31
C LYS A 929 30.12 -42.33 10.57
N GLU A 930 28.87 -42.75 10.42
CA GLU A 930 28.03 -43.17 11.55
C GLU A 930 28.56 -44.46 12.21
N GLU A 931 29.16 -45.38 11.45
CA GLU A 931 29.88 -46.55 12.00
C GLU A 931 31.08 -46.12 12.84
N GLU A 932 31.88 -45.16 12.36
CA GLU A 932 33.03 -44.58 13.08
C GLU A 932 32.58 -43.84 14.36
N ASP A 933 31.48 -43.10 14.27
CA ASP A 933 30.88 -42.35 15.38
C ASP A 933 30.09 -43.26 16.36
N GLY A 934 29.98 -44.57 16.08
CA GLY A 934 29.24 -45.52 16.92
C GLY A 934 27.73 -45.29 16.94
N LYS A 935 27.16 -44.73 15.87
CA LYS A 935 25.74 -44.45 15.70
C LYS A 935 25.04 -45.55 14.92
N ASN A 936 23.73 -45.67 15.16
CA ASN A 936 22.89 -46.60 14.40
C ASN A 936 22.58 -46.02 13.02
N ASN A 937 22.70 -46.87 12.00
CA ASN A 937 22.44 -46.52 10.60
C ASN A 937 21.70 -47.68 9.93
N LEU A 938 20.74 -47.38 9.04
CA LEU A 938 19.92 -48.41 8.40
C LEU A 938 20.73 -49.43 7.57
N VAL A 939 21.81 -49.01 6.89
CA VAL A 939 22.70 -49.90 6.11
C VAL A 939 23.35 -50.92 7.03
N LEU A 940 23.83 -50.47 8.19
CA LEU A 940 24.50 -51.32 9.19
C LEU A 940 23.51 -52.27 9.88
N LEU A 941 22.30 -51.77 10.19
CA LEU A 941 21.23 -52.59 10.76
C LEU A 941 20.76 -53.67 9.79
N TYR A 942 20.61 -53.33 8.50
CA TYR A 942 20.25 -54.30 7.47
C TYR A 942 21.31 -55.40 7.34
N LEU A 943 22.59 -55.02 7.35
CA LEU A 943 23.71 -55.97 7.34
C LEU A 943 23.67 -56.91 8.55
N LYS A 944 23.30 -56.38 9.73
CA LYS A 944 23.21 -57.16 10.97
C LYS A 944 22.02 -58.13 11.00
N GLU A 945 20.86 -57.71 10.49
CA GLU A 945 19.67 -58.57 10.39
C GLU A 945 19.74 -59.56 9.21
N ASN A 946 20.61 -59.33 8.23
CA ASN A 946 20.82 -60.20 7.07
C ASN A 946 22.30 -60.62 6.95
N PRO A 947 22.79 -61.59 7.74
CA PRO A 947 24.20 -61.95 7.80
C PRO A 947 24.80 -62.49 6.49
N GLU A 948 23.96 -62.88 5.53
CA GLU A 948 24.38 -63.34 4.19
C GLU A 948 24.58 -62.18 3.19
N ALA A 949 24.08 -60.97 3.50
CA ALA A 949 24.24 -59.79 2.67
C ALA A 949 25.61 -59.14 2.93
N ASN A 950 26.22 -58.54 1.91
CA ASN A 950 27.34 -57.62 2.09
C ASN A 950 26.86 -56.16 2.17
N ILE A 951 27.79 -55.22 2.37
CA ILE A 951 27.46 -53.78 2.45
C ILE A 951 26.81 -53.28 1.14
N GLU A 952 27.27 -53.75 -0.02
CA GLU A 952 26.71 -53.35 -1.31
C GLU A 952 25.28 -53.87 -1.49
N ASP A 953 25.01 -55.10 -1.04
CA ASP A 953 23.66 -55.68 -1.02
C ASP A 953 22.72 -54.89 -0.11
N SER A 954 23.21 -54.46 1.06
CA SER A 954 22.46 -53.63 2.01
C SER A 954 22.13 -52.26 1.41
N ILE A 955 23.12 -51.60 0.78
CA ILE A 955 22.93 -50.33 0.06
C ILE A 955 21.95 -50.50 -1.10
N SER A 956 22.05 -51.61 -1.84
CA SER A 956 21.16 -51.93 -2.95
C SER A 956 19.71 -52.12 -2.49
N ALA A 957 19.49 -52.84 -1.39
CA ALA A 957 18.17 -53.02 -0.78
C ALA A 957 17.54 -51.68 -0.36
N ILE A 958 18.31 -50.81 0.30
CA ILE A 958 17.84 -49.50 0.75
C ILE A 958 17.60 -48.55 -0.43
N LYS A 959 18.44 -48.59 -1.48
CA LYS A 959 18.20 -47.84 -2.74
C LYS A 959 16.92 -48.27 -3.44
N ASN A 960 16.65 -49.58 -3.50
CA ASN A 960 15.41 -50.10 -4.06
C ASN A 960 14.18 -49.61 -3.27
N MET A 961 14.28 -49.60 -1.94
CA MET A 961 13.24 -49.03 -1.07
C MET A 961 13.05 -47.53 -1.33
N LEU A 962 14.14 -46.77 -1.42
CA LEU A 962 14.12 -45.34 -1.72
C LEU A 962 13.46 -45.05 -3.07
N ASP A 963 13.78 -45.80 -4.11
CA ASP A 963 13.20 -45.63 -5.45
C ASP A 963 11.70 -45.88 -5.46
N GLN A 964 11.22 -46.89 -4.71
CA GLN A 964 9.79 -47.13 -4.53
C GLN A 964 9.12 -45.96 -3.81
N LYS A 965 9.69 -45.49 -2.70
CA LYS A 965 9.13 -44.36 -1.93
C LYS A 965 9.17 -43.05 -2.72
N LYS A 966 10.20 -42.78 -3.52
CA LYS A 966 10.26 -41.63 -4.43
C LYS A 966 9.19 -41.70 -5.51
N LYS A 967 8.93 -42.87 -6.11
CA LYS A 967 7.84 -43.04 -7.09
C LYS A 967 6.48 -42.76 -6.46
N GLU A 968 6.24 -43.28 -5.25
CA GLU A 968 5.02 -43.02 -4.49
C GLU A 968 4.88 -41.52 -4.15
N PHE A 969 5.96 -40.90 -3.67
CA PHE A 969 6.03 -39.47 -3.39
C PHE A 969 5.65 -38.64 -4.61
N LEU A 970 6.27 -38.91 -5.78
CA LEU A 970 5.99 -38.20 -7.02
C LEU A 970 4.53 -38.38 -7.46
N LYS A 971 3.95 -39.57 -7.27
CA LYS A 971 2.52 -39.82 -7.52
C LYS A 971 1.63 -38.92 -6.66
N HIS A 972 1.93 -38.79 -5.37
CA HIS A 972 1.19 -37.89 -4.46
C HIS A 972 1.45 -36.39 -4.73
N ALA A 973 2.67 -36.03 -5.12
CA ALA A 973 3.07 -34.64 -5.35
C ALA A 973 2.55 -34.08 -6.69
N LEU A 974 2.50 -34.91 -7.75
CA LEU A 974 2.22 -34.46 -9.12
C LEU A 974 0.77 -34.72 -9.57
N VAL A 975 0.08 -35.72 -9.02
CA VAL A 975 -1.32 -36.00 -9.39
C VAL A 975 -2.26 -35.09 -8.61
N ASN A 976 -3.01 -34.24 -9.33
CA ASN A 976 -3.83 -33.18 -8.74
C ASN A 976 -4.92 -33.71 -7.78
N HIS A 977 -5.50 -34.88 -8.04
CA HIS A 977 -6.61 -35.46 -7.27
C HIS A 977 -6.19 -36.40 -6.12
N MET A 978 -4.89 -36.68 -5.95
CA MET A 978 -4.40 -37.57 -4.89
C MET A 978 -4.05 -36.79 -3.62
N GLY A 979 -4.72 -37.10 -2.51
CA GLY A 979 -4.49 -36.47 -1.20
C GLY A 979 -5.18 -35.11 -1.03
N GLN A 980 -5.32 -34.68 0.23
CA GLN A 980 -6.04 -33.44 0.59
C GLN A 980 -5.13 -32.21 0.66
N MET A 981 -3.82 -32.37 0.46
CA MET A 981 -2.84 -31.29 0.57
C MET A 981 -2.91 -30.32 -0.63
N PRO A 982 -2.93 -28.99 -0.41
CA PRO A 982 -2.95 -27.99 -1.48
C PRO A 982 -1.76 -28.09 -2.44
N LYS A 983 -1.96 -27.71 -3.71
CA LYS A 983 -0.94 -27.80 -4.77
C LYS A 983 0.34 -27.02 -4.45
N SER A 984 0.22 -25.84 -3.85
CA SER A 984 1.36 -25.03 -3.41
C SER A 984 2.18 -25.73 -2.32
N CYS A 985 1.50 -26.35 -1.35
CA CYS A 985 2.13 -27.16 -0.31
C CYS A 985 2.83 -28.38 -0.89
N LYS A 986 2.21 -29.08 -1.87
CA LYS A 986 2.84 -30.20 -2.60
C LYS A 986 4.12 -29.79 -3.31
N GLN A 987 4.15 -28.58 -3.90
CA GLN A 987 5.34 -28.04 -4.56
C GLN A 987 6.47 -27.72 -3.59
N LEU A 988 6.15 -27.22 -2.39
CA LEU A 988 7.15 -27.00 -1.35
C LEU A 988 7.75 -28.33 -0.87
N HIS A 989 6.92 -29.36 -0.64
CA HIS A 989 7.40 -30.70 -0.30
C HIS A 989 8.31 -31.28 -1.39
N LEU A 990 7.95 -31.10 -2.67
CA LEU A 990 8.78 -31.52 -3.80
C LEU A 990 10.12 -30.76 -3.84
N SER A 991 10.11 -29.47 -3.49
CA SER A 991 11.34 -28.66 -3.43
C SER A 991 12.24 -29.15 -2.29
N CYS A 992 11.68 -29.42 -1.12
CA CYS A 992 12.43 -29.99 0.00
C CYS A 992 13.02 -31.36 -0.32
N LEU A 993 12.27 -32.25 -1.02
CA LEU A 993 12.83 -33.54 -1.47
C LEU A 993 14.02 -33.34 -2.42
N LYS A 994 13.97 -32.35 -3.32
CA LYS A 994 15.10 -32.02 -4.20
C LYS A 994 16.30 -31.51 -3.42
N VAL A 995 16.09 -30.72 -2.36
CA VAL A 995 17.16 -30.27 -1.45
C VAL A 995 17.83 -31.45 -0.78
N PHE A 996 17.07 -32.34 -0.16
CA PHE A 996 17.62 -33.55 0.46
C PHE A 996 18.35 -34.43 -0.56
N GLN A 997 17.79 -34.57 -1.77
CA GLN A 997 18.46 -35.29 -2.83
C GLN A 997 19.76 -34.59 -3.24
N MET A 998 19.78 -33.27 -3.40
CA MET A 998 20.99 -32.52 -3.72
C MET A 998 22.08 -32.78 -2.67
N PHE A 999 21.74 -32.73 -1.38
CA PHE A 999 22.71 -32.94 -0.30
C PHE A 999 23.21 -34.38 -0.16
N PHE A 1000 22.41 -35.38 -0.56
CA PHE A 1000 22.67 -36.80 -0.30
C PHE A 1000 22.68 -37.70 -1.55
N ASN A 1001 22.76 -37.16 -2.78
CA ASN A 1001 22.65 -37.98 -3.99
C ASN A 1001 23.85 -38.90 -4.21
N ASN A 1002 25.06 -38.34 -4.10
CA ASN A 1002 26.31 -39.00 -4.48
C ASN A 1002 27.36 -39.01 -3.34
N ALA A 1003 27.18 -38.15 -2.34
CA ALA A 1003 27.98 -38.00 -1.14
C ALA A 1003 27.15 -37.22 -0.11
N ASN A 1004 27.59 -37.13 1.15
CA ASN A 1004 27.03 -36.19 2.13
C ASN A 1004 27.65 -34.80 1.94
N LEU A 1005 27.11 -34.03 0.99
CA LEU A 1005 27.62 -32.69 0.65
C LEU A 1005 27.40 -31.67 1.77
N PHE A 1006 26.45 -31.93 2.67
CA PHE A 1006 26.16 -31.05 3.79
C PHE A 1006 27.28 -31.06 4.84
N ASP A 1007 28.08 -32.13 4.92
CA ASP A 1007 29.23 -32.21 5.84
C ASP A 1007 30.45 -31.44 5.33
N SER A 1008 30.53 -31.13 4.03
CA SER A 1008 31.64 -30.38 3.47
C SER A 1008 31.48 -28.88 3.66
N ASP A 1009 32.54 -28.20 4.10
CA ASP A 1009 32.55 -26.73 4.20
C ASP A 1009 32.88 -26.05 2.88
N THR A 1010 33.40 -26.79 1.90
CA THR A 1010 33.98 -26.21 0.68
C THR A 1010 33.30 -26.67 -0.60
N VAL A 1011 32.73 -27.88 -0.65
CA VAL A 1011 32.30 -28.51 -1.91
C VAL A 1011 31.16 -27.75 -2.60
N MET A 1012 30.23 -27.16 -1.86
CA MET A 1012 29.15 -26.34 -2.46
C MET A 1012 29.47 -24.85 -2.50
N LEU A 1013 30.60 -24.39 -1.94
CA LEU A 1013 30.93 -22.96 -1.96
C LEU A 1013 31.14 -22.43 -3.38
N GLU A 1014 31.71 -23.23 -4.27
CA GLU A 1014 31.92 -22.81 -5.66
C GLU A 1014 30.59 -22.75 -6.42
N ASP A 1015 29.67 -23.69 -6.19
CA ASP A 1015 28.33 -23.66 -6.79
C ASP A 1015 27.49 -22.51 -6.22
N ILE A 1016 27.59 -22.24 -4.92
CA ILE A 1016 26.97 -21.09 -4.25
C ILE A 1016 27.56 -19.79 -4.82
N LYS A 1017 28.88 -19.71 -4.99
CA LYS A 1017 29.55 -18.58 -5.64
C LYS A 1017 29.06 -18.39 -7.05
N LYS A 1018 29.06 -19.43 -7.89
CA LYS A 1018 28.57 -19.35 -9.26
C LYS A 1018 27.10 -18.99 -9.40
N ALA A 1019 26.27 -19.44 -8.45
CA ALA A 1019 24.83 -19.21 -8.53
C ALA A 1019 24.37 -17.90 -7.89
N ILE A 1020 25.14 -17.33 -6.96
CA ILE A 1020 24.75 -16.14 -6.18
C ILE A 1020 25.68 -14.94 -6.46
N TYR A 1021 26.97 -15.18 -6.67
CA TYR A 1021 28.02 -14.16 -6.61
C TYR A 1021 28.80 -13.97 -7.93
N ASP A 1022 28.99 -15.02 -8.73
CA ASP A 1022 29.70 -14.92 -9.99
C ASP A 1022 28.72 -14.58 -11.12
N PRO A 1023 28.96 -13.50 -11.88
CA PRO A 1023 28.20 -13.22 -13.09
C PRO A 1023 28.36 -14.39 -14.08
N LEU A 1024 27.29 -14.75 -14.78
CA LEU A 1024 27.34 -15.79 -15.82
C LEU A 1024 28.25 -15.34 -16.97
N GLU A 1025 29.45 -15.92 -17.08
CA GLU A 1025 30.31 -15.74 -18.24
C GLU A 1025 29.83 -16.64 -19.40
N VAL A 1026 29.35 -16.03 -20.48
CA VAL A 1026 28.87 -16.74 -21.68
C VAL A 1026 30.04 -16.89 -22.65
N GLU A 1027 30.73 -18.04 -22.63
CA GLU A 1027 31.64 -18.42 -23.73
C GLU A 1027 30.85 -18.82 -24.98
N VAL A 1028 30.82 -17.93 -25.97
CA VAL A 1028 30.35 -18.25 -27.33
C VAL A 1028 31.39 -19.15 -28.02
N LYS A 1029 31.19 -20.48 -27.96
CA LYS A 1029 32.00 -21.42 -28.77
C LYS A 1029 31.55 -21.41 -30.23
N GLY A 1030 32.24 -20.60 -31.03
CA GLY A 1030 32.26 -20.71 -32.49
C GLY A 1030 32.94 -22.00 -32.95
N SER A 1031 32.39 -22.59 -34.01
CA SER A 1031 32.91 -23.75 -34.73
C SER A 1031 34.22 -23.43 -35.48
N MET A 1032 35.15 -24.39 -35.44
CA MET A 1032 36.37 -24.59 -36.24
C MET A 1032 36.71 -23.59 -37.36
N LEU A 1033 37.93 -23.05 -37.31
CA LEU A 1033 38.87 -23.00 -38.45
C LEU A 1033 40.32 -22.86 -37.91
N GLN A 1034 41.19 -23.77 -38.37
CA GLN A 1034 42.66 -23.75 -38.28
C GLN A 1034 43.19 -22.44 -38.95
N GLU A 1035 44.39 -21.89 -38.73
CA GLU A 1035 45.70 -22.44 -38.40
C GLU A 1035 46.69 -21.25 -38.23
N HIS A 1036 47.90 -21.56 -37.71
CA HIS A 1036 49.16 -20.80 -37.84
C HIS A 1036 49.53 -19.63 -36.90
N THR A 1037 50.22 -20.02 -35.81
CA THR A 1037 51.60 -19.63 -35.42
C THR A 1037 52.05 -18.17 -35.68
N SER A 1038 52.41 -17.40 -34.65
CA SER A 1038 53.69 -17.54 -33.94
C SER A 1038 53.60 -17.02 -32.49
N GLY A 1039 54.12 -17.83 -31.57
CA GLY A 1039 54.05 -17.60 -30.14
C GLY A 1039 55.43 -17.54 -29.48
N HIS A 1040 55.35 -17.06 -28.24
CA HIS A 1040 56.32 -17.06 -27.14
C HIS A 1040 57.37 -15.94 -27.12
N LYS A 1041 57.56 -15.19 -26.03
CA LYS A 1041 57.12 -15.33 -24.62
C LYS A 1041 57.47 -14.02 -23.90
N LEU A 1042 56.60 -13.50 -23.02
CA LEU A 1042 56.99 -13.07 -21.67
C LEU A 1042 55.78 -12.68 -20.79
N LYS A 1043 55.52 -13.57 -19.83
CA LYS A 1043 55.11 -13.37 -18.42
C LYS A 1043 53.95 -12.43 -18.09
N MET A 1044 52.87 -13.08 -17.65
CA MET A 1044 52.05 -12.67 -16.50
C MET A 1044 52.92 -12.12 -15.36
N ASN A 1045 52.53 -10.96 -14.84
CA ASN A 1045 52.74 -10.57 -13.45
C ASN A 1045 51.37 -10.36 -12.80
N LEU A 1046 51.19 -11.01 -11.64
CA LEU A 1046 50.10 -10.79 -10.71
C LEU A 1046 50.21 -9.41 -10.02
N LEU A 1047 49.04 -8.83 -9.72
CA LEU A 1047 48.65 -7.98 -8.58
C LEU A 1047 49.78 -7.40 -7.68
N SER A 1048 49.84 -6.06 -7.57
CA SER A 1048 49.58 -5.29 -6.33
C SER A 1048 50.21 -3.87 -6.31
N SER A 1049 49.42 -2.90 -5.83
CA SER A 1049 49.73 -1.61 -5.15
C SER A 1049 48.70 -0.56 -5.60
N ASN A 1050 47.88 0.10 -4.76
CA ASN A 1050 47.88 0.33 -3.33
C ASN A 1050 46.43 0.50 -2.83
N LEU A 1051 45.97 -0.38 -1.95
CA LEU A 1051 45.05 -0.07 -0.84
C LEU A 1051 45.28 -1.14 0.23
N LEU A 1052 46.47 -1.09 0.84
CA LEU A 1052 46.81 -1.73 2.11
C LEU A 1052 47.64 -0.72 2.90
N ASN A 1053 46.96 0.07 3.72
CA ASN A 1053 47.55 0.61 4.95
C ASN A 1053 46.43 0.67 5.99
N HIS A 1054 46.06 -0.51 6.48
CA HIS A 1054 45.92 -0.85 7.91
C HIS A 1054 45.37 -2.29 8.02
N SER A 1055 45.94 -3.06 8.95
CA SER A 1055 45.61 -4.46 9.33
C SER A 1055 46.18 -5.62 8.48
N ARG A 1056 47.50 -5.86 8.60
CA ARG A 1056 48.06 -7.22 8.58
C ARG A 1056 48.63 -7.53 9.96
N LYS A 1057 48.16 -8.62 10.60
CA LYS A 1057 48.96 -9.48 11.49
C LYS A 1057 48.26 -10.83 11.70
N SER A 1058 48.93 -11.90 11.25
CA SER A 1058 48.74 -13.34 11.54
C SER A 1058 47.48 -13.98 10.91
N LEU A 1059 47.48 -15.16 10.27
CA LEU A 1059 48.33 -16.35 10.34
C LEU A 1059 48.55 -17.01 8.97
N THR A 1060 49.62 -17.81 8.91
CA THR A 1060 50.29 -18.44 7.76
C THR A 1060 49.60 -19.73 7.29
N ILE A 1061 49.57 -19.94 5.97
CA ILE A 1061 49.22 -21.20 5.28
C ILE A 1061 50.42 -22.15 5.33
N CYS A 1062 50.18 -23.45 5.48
CA CYS A 1062 51.11 -24.48 5.01
C CYS A 1062 50.43 -25.34 3.93
N SER A 1063 51.07 -25.34 2.77
CA SER A 1063 50.77 -25.97 1.48
C SER A 1063 51.01 -27.48 1.46
N ILE A 1064 50.38 -28.21 0.51
CA ILE A 1064 51.03 -29.17 -0.41
C ILE A 1064 50.16 -29.37 -1.67
N SER A 1065 50.86 -29.54 -2.78
CA SER A 1065 50.41 -29.50 -4.17
C SER A 1065 50.37 -30.87 -4.88
N LYS A 1066 49.60 -30.92 -5.98
CA LYS A 1066 49.72 -31.76 -7.20
C LYS A 1066 49.29 -33.23 -7.13
N LEU A 1067 48.31 -33.59 -7.97
CA LEU A 1067 48.42 -34.63 -8.99
C LEU A 1067 47.40 -34.41 -10.12
N THR A 1068 47.84 -34.69 -11.34
CA THR A 1068 47.20 -34.42 -12.63
C THR A 1068 46.44 -35.62 -13.20
N SER A 1069 45.42 -35.32 -14.02
CA SER A 1069 45.06 -35.99 -15.29
C SER A 1069 43.86 -36.96 -15.35
N LYS A 1070 43.06 -36.71 -16.41
CA LYS A 1070 42.24 -37.61 -17.24
C LYS A 1070 40.86 -38.08 -16.74
N GLY A 1071 39.83 -37.70 -17.51
CA GLY A 1071 38.52 -38.36 -17.53
C GLY A 1071 37.42 -37.52 -18.19
N TRP A 1072 37.33 -37.56 -19.52
CA TRP A 1072 36.18 -37.02 -20.28
C TRP A 1072 34.92 -37.90 -20.11
N TYR A 1073 33.78 -37.26 -20.33
CA TYR A 1073 32.40 -37.73 -20.44
C TYR A 1073 32.13 -39.15 -20.99
N GLY A 1074 31.12 -39.78 -20.38
CA GLY A 1074 30.13 -40.69 -20.97
C GLY A 1074 29.21 -41.15 -19.84
N GLY A 1075 27.88 -41.08 -19.86
CA GLY A 1075 26.88 -40.76 -20.87
C GLY A 1075 25.61 -41.49 -20.43
N SER A 1076 24.54 -40.77 -20.09
CA SER A 1076 23.18 -41.33 -20.11
C SER A 1076 22.19 -40.24 -20.52
N LYS A 1077 21.88 -40.25 -21.81
CA LYS A 1077 20.72 -39.58 -22.39
C LYS A 1077 19.46 -40.11 -21.69
N PHE A 1078 18.69 -39.24 -21.06
CA PHE A 1078 17.27 -39.53 -20.85
C PHE A 1078 16.55 -39.33 -22.20
N ILE A 1079 16.31 -40.44 -22.89
CA ILE A 1079 15.33 -40.56 -23.96
C ILE A 1079 13.96 -40.61 -23.27
N MET A 1080 13.13 -39.58 -23.43
CA MET A 1080 11.68 -39.75 -23.24
C MET A 1080 11.10 -40.41 -24.49
N PRO A 1081 10.26 -41.45 -24.36
CA PRO A 1081 9.61 -42.06 -25.50
C PRO A 1081 8.59 -41.10 -26.12
N LYS A 1082 8.63 -40.96 -27.45
CA LYS A 1082 7.53 -40.44 -28.26
C LYS A 1082 6.31 -41.37 -28.06
N VAL A 1083 5.28 -40.88 -27.38
CA VAL A 1083 3.92 -41.41 -27.52
C VAL A 1083 3.07 -40.30 -28.12
N THR A 1084 2.72 -40.49 -29.39
CA THR A 1084 1.70 -39.74 -30.11
C THR A 1084 0.36 -39.86 -29.39
N LEU A 1085 -0.24 -38.73 -29.02
CA LEU A 1085 -1.61 -38.63 -28.54
C LEU A 1085 -2.47 -37.97 -29.62
N SER A 1086 -2.82 -38.77 -30.63
CA SER A 1086 -4.09 -38.59 -31.35
C SER A 1086 -5.16 -39.35 -30.55
N HIS A 1087 -6.36 -38.77 -30.46
CA HIS A 1087 -7.57 -39.31 -29.83
C HIS A 1087 -7.59 -39.36 -28.29
N CYS A 1088 -8.23 -38.37 -27.67
CA CYS A 1088 -9.57 -38.55 -27.08
C CYS A 1088 -10.12 -37.20 -26.60
N LEU A 1089 -11.03 -36.66 -27.40
CA LEU A 1089 -12.13 -35.81 -26.97
C LEU A 1089 -13.03 -36.57 -25.97
N ASN A 1090 -13.76 -35.80 -25.16
CA ASN A 1090 -14.90 -36.15 -24.31
C ASN A 1090 -14.58 -36.71 -22.91
N LEU A 1091 -14.53 -35.82 -21.91
CA LEU A 1091 -15.62 -35.54 -20.95
C LEU A 1091 -15.21 -34.44 -19.97
#